data_AF-A0A7Y5HAP5-F1
#
_entry.id   AF-A0A7Y5HAP5-F1
#
_cell.length_a   1.000
_cell.length_b   1.000
_cell.length_c   1.000
_cell.angle_alpha   90.00
_cell.angle_beta   90.00
_cell.angle_gamma   90.00
#
_symmetry.space_group_name_H-M   'P 1'
#
loop_
_entity.id
_entity.type
_entity.pdbx_description
1 polymer ?
#
loop_
_entity_poly.entity_id
_entity_poly.type
_entity_poly.pdbx_seq_one_letter_code
_entity_poly.pdbx_strand_id
1 'polypeptide(L)'
;MKRPLFCAALILAVLGPRTARGDRAGAEKFVEEGRRLTEARDLSGAERAFSGAIEQDPGWAEGWGRRGQVRRMSSRLRDALQDLARAVELDPKDGEWRIQRVQAWLTLDQVPEALEDAEVLKSIDPNPSYLTALGAAQIRAGQIDRGLESQAAALEQAGGHPMLRVRAEGFLLKGEWDAALKEIDDREAGGVREAAHWYFRTVALVEKGDYEGAAKAVEGARSVSRGTIAVLSAAYLAATPEAGAHASRDRAVADCALAAKDHHDSLVLNAWARALWLAGRARECLDLLSTRGRRANFGTNFWLGASYWKLGEFAEARAVLRDAWRLNPYLVRHAARMDGFREFVAGIDREMAAERPAEEDRGRLGYELATHLLTVAEIETLVRRYRFEAAASEYEKLRLTIASAVRRTEVDARLPEIRAMASAHGRVLAAVKASPGKLKTRAGSIDLAIQAADGEAFDFTIRGGSGRYPWAYLGIGAYCELASAQALPVEDLFGLGCLAYEAGDEALSVTLFESAQKKDPGVRGRVTGFLARRRGAAAPEGGFVSWRGAWVTPDEKKNLEKGLARWQDRWVSARDRDQLARGMTLVGGKWVAADEAELTRLGYRKYRDRWMSGDDLAALRRQWPDAWTAETAHWQVRSNEGEAFAMELADALEAAWTEMNAEFGAAPRGPARRLQAFAFRSYEDYRACCVDSQAQSHLNAAGFARRDAALAAGWNKTGNRRQFLQTMLHEAAHLFYALSFPDAKPPSFHAEGLATWFEQADWNGKSWTFAHVSESRIPFVRSAMKSGRHIPLAELLALDGLDLINRDSPRTLLFYAECWALHYFLARTDNTAWRDGYAAWRTHIAGGGADPLTRFLPDPAAFEADWIRFVLGL
;
A
#
# COMPACT_ATOMS: atom_id res chain seq x y z
N MET A 1 23.89 -29.14 -21.29
CA MET A 1 24.21 -28.95 -19.85
C MET A 1 23.80 -27.56 -19.41
N LYS A 2 23.76 -27.31 -18.09
CA LYS A 2 23.09 -26.19 -17.40
C LYS A 2 23.72 -24.80 -17.65
N ARG A 3 22.92 -23.73 -17.52
CA ARG A 3 23.31 -22.34 -17.16
C ARG A 3 23.93 -22.30 -15.72
N PRO A 4 24.63 -21.25 -15.20
CA PRO A 4 24.30 -19.82 -15.41
C PRO A 4 25.39 -18.69 -15.28
N LEU A 5 25.01 -17.50 -15.78
CA LEU A 5 25.12 -16.12 -15.19
C LEU A 5 26.43 -15.34 -14.88
N PHE A 6 26.32 -14.03 -15.24
CA PHE A 6 26.61 -12.78 -14.49
C PHE A 6 27.76 -11.81 -14.92
N CYS A 7 27.33 -10.58 -15.26
CA CYS A 7 28.00 -9.26 -15.35
C CYS A 7 29.43 -9.07 -15.90
N ALA A 8 29.53 -8.34 -17.03
CA ALA A 8 30.03 -6.94 -17.06
C ALA A 8 29.87 -6.34 -18.47
N ALA A 9 29.12 -5.23 -18.61
CA ALA A 9 29.07 -4.45 -19.84
C ALA A 9 28.83 -2.97 -19.52
N LEU A 10 29.90 -2.18 -19.51
CA LEU A 10 29.85 -0.72 -19.49
C LEU A 10 31.03 -0.19 -20.32
N ILE A 11 30.83 1.02 -20.90
CA ILE A 11 31.86 1.93 -21.45
C ILE A 11 32.19 1.83 -22.96
N LEU A 12 31.54 2.75 -23.69
CA LEU A 12 31.98 3.54 -24.86
C LEU A 12 32.03 2.93 -26.28
N ALA A 13 31.07 3.37 -27.10
CA ALA A 13 31.36 3.95 -28.43
C ALA A 13 30.36 5.08 -28.77
N VAL A 14 30.91 6.23 -29.17
CA VAL A 14 30.24 7.50 -29.48
C VAL A 14 29.28 7.41 -30.68
N LEU A 15 27.99 7.74 -30.48
CA LEU A 15 27.12 8.33 -31.51
C LEU A 15 26.10 9.27 -30.84
N GLY A 16 25.98 10.50 -31.34
CA GLY A 16 24.82 11.36 -31.03
C GLY A 16 23.53 10.81 -31.66
N PRO A 17 22.34 11.26 -31.23
CA PRO A 17 21.09 10.75 -31.75
C PRO A 17 20.96 11.06 -33.25
N ARG A 18 21.14 10.04 -34.09
CA ARG A 18 20.66 10.07 -35.47
C ARG A 18 19.15 10.13 -35.41
N THR A 19 18.58 11.29 -35.73
CA THR A 19 17.16 11.42 -36.00
C THR A 19 16.78 10.49 -37.15
N ALA A 20 15.94 9.49 -36.87
CA ALA A 20 15.19 8.84 -37.92
C ALA A 20 14.27 9.90 -38.54
N ARG A 21 14.43 10.20 -39.84
CA ARG A 21 13.47 11.05 -40.56
C ARG A 21 12.19 10.23 -40.73
N GLY A 22 11.12 10.64 -40.06
CA GLY A 22 9.78 10.11 -40.30
C GLY A 22 9.27 10.46 -41.70
N ASP A 23 8.28 9.72 -42.19
CA ASP A 23 7.58 10.06 -43.42
C ASP A 23 6.54 11.15 -43.14
N ARG A 24 6.98 12.39 -43.29
CA ARG A 24 6.13 13.56 -43.15
C ARG A 24 4.95 13.58 -44.13
N ALA A 25 5.14 13.14 -45.37
CA ALA A 25 4.07 13.13 -46.38
C ALA A 25 3.05 12.01 -46.13
N GLY A 26 3.49 10.91 -45.53
CA GLY A 26 2.63 9.88 -44.96
C GLY A 26 1.81 10.42 -43.78
N ALA A 27 2.48 11.10 -42.83
CA ALA A 27 1.84 11.67 -41.65
C ALA A 27 0.78 12.74 -41.99
N GLU A 28 1.05 13.61 -42.97
CA GLU A 28 0.14 14.70 -43.37
C GLU A 28 -1.23 14.18 -43.87
N LYS A 29 -1.25 13.05 -44.59
CA LYS A 29 -2.49 12.40 -45.02
C LYS A 29 -3.33 11.91 -43.83
N PHE A 30 -2.66 11.37 -42.81
CA PHE A 30 -3.32 10.93 -41.57
C PHE A 30 -3.83 12.11 -40.73
N VAL A 31 -3.13 13.24 -40.71
CA VAL A 31 -3.63 14.47 -40.07
C VAL A 31 -4.85 15.02 -40.79
N GLU A 32 -4.86 15.07 -42.13
CA GLU A 32 -6.01 15.60 -42.87
C GLU A 32 -7.25 14.72 -42.71
N GLU A 33 -7.10 13.40 -42.75
CA GLU A 33 -8.20 12.48 -42.43
C GLU A 33 -8.67 12.63 -40.98
N GLY A 34 -7.75 12.81 -40.02
CA GLY A 34 -8.11 13.08 -38.63
C GLY A 34 -8.88 14.39 -38.42
N ARG A 35 -8.52 15.46 -39.15
CA ARG A 35 -9.26 16.74 -39.19
C ARG A 35 -10.68 16.50 -39.70
N ARG A 36 -10.83 15.88 -40.87
CA ARG A 36 -12.12 15.55 -41.49
C ARG A 36 -13.02 14.71 -40.58
N LEU A 37 -12.45 13.73 -39.87
CA LEU A 37 -13.18 12.90 -38.90
C LEU A 37 -13.56 13.69 -37.63
N THR A 38 -12.73 14.64 -37.19
CA THR A 38 -13.04 15.54 -36.08
C THR A 38 -14.21 16.46 -36.41
N GLU A 39 -14.23 17.03 -37.62
CA GLU A 39 -15.34 17.84 -38.15
C GLU A 39 -16.64 17.03 -38.25
N ALA A 40 -16.55 15.77 -38.72
CA ALA A 40 -17.65 14.81 -38.73
C ALA A 40 -18.07 14.30 -37.32
N ARG A 41 -17.42 14.77 -36.25
CA ARG A 41 -17.58 14.36 -34.84
C ARG A 41 -17.29 12.88 -34.54
N ASP A 42 -16.63 12.14 -35.45
CA ASP A 42 -16.06 10.83 -35.13
C ASP A 42 -14.70 11.00 -34.42
N LEU A 43 -14.76 11.34 -33.14
CA LEU A 43 -13.58 11.49 -32.28
C LEU A 43 -12.77 10.19 -32.15
N SER A 44 -13.40 9.02 -32.32
CA SER A 44 -12.72 7.73 -32.23
C SER A 44 -11.97 7.38 -33.52
N GLY A 45 -12.53 7.73 -34.68
CA GLY A 45 -11.84 7.71 -35.97
C GLY A 45 -10.68 8.70 -35.99
N ALA A 46 -10.91 9.93 -35.53
CA ALA A 46 -9.89 10.97 -35.48
C ALA A 46 -8.69 10.57 -34.59
N GLU A 47 -8.92 10.00 -33.39
CA GLU A 47 -7.81 9.53 -32.54
C GLU A 47 -6.97 8.44 -33.22
N ARG A 48 -7.59 7.52 -33.99
CA ARG A 48 -6.87 6.50 -34.77
C ARG A 48 -6.06 7.14 -35.90
N ALA A 49 -6.66 8.06 -36.65
CA ALA A 49 -5.97 8.76 -37.74
C ALA A 49 -4.74 9.54 -37.22
N PHE A 50 -4.88 10.34 -36.15
CA PHE A 50 -3.75 11.05 -35.55
C PHE A 50 -2.70 10.12 -34.91
N SER A 51 -3.09 8.92 -34.46
CA SER A 51 -2.11 7.91 -34.04
C SER A 51 -1.31 7.37 -35.22
N GLY A 52 -1.94 7.13 -36.37
CA GLY A 52 -1.25 6.82 -37.62
C GLY A 52 -0.29 7.93 -38.06
N ALA A 53 -0.64 9.20 -37.90
CA ALA A 53 0.26 10.32 -38.16
C ALA A 53 1.53 10.28 -37.30
N ILE A 54 1.38 9.98 -36.00
CA ILE A 54 2.49 9.83 -35.04
C ILE A 54 3.36 8.61 -35.37
N GLU A 55 2.78 7.53 -35.89
CA GLU A 55 3.54 6.34 -36.34
C GLU A 55 4.38 6.62 -37.60
N GLN A 56 3.88 7.46 -38.52
CA GLN A 56 4.64 7.86 -39.72
C GLN A 56 5.72 8.90 -39.42
N ASP A 57 5.43 9.93 -38.62
CA ASP A 57 6.41 10.93 -38.17
C ASP A 57 6.29 11.23 -36.67
N PRO A 58 7.00 10.46 -35.81
CA PRO A 58 7.02 10.71 -34.36
C PRO A 58 7.61 12.06 -33.95
N GLY A 59 8.32 12.75 -34.86
CA GLY A 59 8.94 14.05 -34.65
C GLY A 59 8.04 15.24 -34.96
N TRP A 60 6.83 15.02 -35.50
CA TRP A 60 5.94 16.12 -35.89
C TRP A 60 4.95 16.49 -34.78
N ALA A 61 5.05 17.74 -34.30
CA ALA A 61 4.19 18.30 -33.25
C ALA A 61 2.68 18.17 -33.55
N GLU A 62 2.22 18.36 -34.79
CA GLU A 62 0.80 18.34 -35.18
C GLU A 62 0.11 17.01 -34.87
N GLY A 63 0.76 15.88 -35.15
CA GLY A 63 0.17 14.55 -34.92
C GLY A 63 -0.14 14.34 -33.42
N TRP A 64 0.83 14.70 -32.58
CA TRP A 64 0.66 14.72 -31.11
C TRP A 64 -0.39 15.75 -30.68
N GLY A 65 -0.30 16.98 -31.18
CA GLY A 65 -1.15 18.09 -30.83
C GLY A 65 -2.63 17.85 -31.14
N ARG A 66 -2.93 17.40 -32.36
CA ARG A 66 -4.29 17.05 -32.82
C ARG A 66 -4.85 15.84 -32.07
N ARG A 67 -4.04 14.82 -31.77
CA ARG A 67 -4.49 13.70 -30.92
C ARG A 67 -4.81 14.18 -29.50
N GLY A 68 -3.99 15.06 -28.95
CA GLY A 68 -4.22 15.73 -27.66
C GLY A 68 -5.52 16.54 -27.64
N GLN A 69 -5.79 17.31 -28.71
CA GLN A 69 -7.05 18.06 -28.90
C GLN A 69 -8.26 17.13 -28.89
N VAL A 70 -8.24 16.03 -29.67
CA VAL A 70 -9.35 15.05 -29.72
C VAL A 70 -9.53 14.32 -28.38
N ARG A 71 -8.44 13.98 -27.69
CA ARG A 71 -8.50 13.39 -26.34
C ARG A 71 -9.08 14.38 -25.32
N ARG A 72 -8.75 15.66 -25.41
CA ARG A 72 -9.34 16.73 -24.59
C ARG A 72 -10.85 16.85 -24.85
N MET A 73 -11.28 16.86 -26.12
CA MET A 73 -12.70 16.84 -26.50
C MET A 73 -13.42 15.57 -26.03
N SER A 74 -12.72 14.44 -25.96
CA SER A 74 -13.22 13.16 -25.44
C SER A 74 -13.12 13.03 -23.91
N SER A 75 -12.83 14.12 -23.19
CA SER A 75 -12.61 14.16 -21.73
C SER A 75 -11.48 13.27 -21.19
N ARG A 76 -10.58 12.77 -22.04
CA ARG A 76 -9.36 12.02 -21.68
C ARG A 76 -8.22 12.97 -21.33
N LEU A 77 -8.43 13.79 -20.32
CA LEU A 77 -7.61 14.98 -20.05
C LEU A 77 -6.15 14.69 -19.70
N ARG A 78 -5.85 13.61 -18.98
CA ARG A 78 -4.45 13.23 -18.66
C ARG A 78 -3.69 12.75 -19.89
N ASP A 79 -4.32 11.91 -20.72
CA ASP A 79 -3.75 11.44 -21.98
C ASP A 79 -3.56 12.60 -22.97
N ALA A 80 -4.50 13.55 -22.97
CA ALA A 80 -4.40 14.80 -23.73
C ALA A 80 -3.20 15.64 -23.28
N LEU A 81 -2.98 15.80 -21.98
CA LEU A 81 -1.83 16.55 -21.46
C LEU A 81 -0.48 15.93 -21.83
N GLN A 82 -0.37 14.60 -21.86
CA GLN A 82 0.84 13.92 -22.32
C GLN A 82 1.12 14.20 -23.80
N ASP A 83 0.12 14.05 -24.66
CA ASP A 83 0.23 14.34 -26.10
C ASP A 83 0.52 15.83 -26.37
N LEU A 84 -0.15 16.74 -25.65
CA LEU A 84 0.03 18.18 -25.78
C LEU A 84 1.39 18.64 -25.23
N ALA A 85 1.88 18.04 -24.14
CA ALA A 85 3.24 18.29 -23.67
C ALA A 85 4.27 17.86 -24.72
N ARG A 86 4.07 16.70 -25.36
CA ARG A 86 4.96 16.25 -26.44
C ARG A 86 4.90 17.16 -27.67
N ALA A 87 3.73 17.66 -28.05
CA ALA A 87 3.59 18.64 -29.12
C ALA A 87 4.35 19.94 -28.82
N VAL A 88 4.24 20.46 -27.58
CA VAL A 88 4.93 21.68 -27.10
C VAL A 88 6.45 21.48 -26.95
N GLU A 89 6.94 20.26 -26.71
CA GLU A 89 8.37 19.94 -26.78
C GLU A 89 8.91 19.94 -28.21
N LEU A 90 8.12 19.45 -29.17
CA LEU A 90 8.51 19.28 -30.57
C LEU A 90 8.43 20.61 -31.34
N ASP A 91 7.42 21.42 -31.11
CA ASP A 91 7.38 22.82 -31.54
C ASP A 91 7.04 23.75 -30.35
N PRO A 92 8.07 24.31 -29.68
CA PRO A 92 7.85 25.20 -28.55
C PRO A 92 7.39 26.60 -28.95
N LYS A 93 7.38 26.94 -30.25
CA LYS A 93 6.98 28.25 -30.81
C LYS A 93 5.56 28.25 -31.36
N ASP A 94 4.96 27.09 -31.56
CA ASP A 94 3.54 26.99 -31.89
C ASP A 94 2.68 27.25 -30.63
N GLY A 95 1.90 28.33 -30.69
CA GLY A 95 0.96 28.71 -29.63
C GLY A 95 -0.26 27.79 -29.53
N GLU A 96 -0.65 27.10 -30.61
CA GLU A 96 -1.89 26.31 -30.65
C GLU A 96 -1.88 25.22 -29.57
N TRP A 97 -0.81 24.43 -29.50
CA TRP A 97 -0.72 23.30 -28.56
C TRP A 97 -0.65 23.76 -27.11
N ARG A 98 -0.01 24.90 -26.83
CA ARG A 98 -0.03 25.52 -25.50
C ARG A 98 -1.43 26.00 -25.14
N ILE A 99 -2.19 26.61 -26.05
CA ILE A 99 -3.60 27.00 -25.81
C ILE A 99 -4.45 25.76 -25.49
N GLN A 100 -4.30 24.66 -26.26
CA GLN A 100 -4.99 23.40 -25.97
C GLN A 100 -4.59 22.82 -24.60
N ARG A 101 -3.32 22.99 -24.19
CA ARG A 101 -2.78 22.54 -22.90
C ARG A 101 -3.34 23.36 -21.73
N VAL A 102 -3.37 24.70 -21.83
CA VAL A 102 -4.07 25.60 -20.89
C VAL A 102 -5.52 25.17 -20.71
N GLN A 103 -6.24 24.86 -21.80
CA GLN A 103 -7.63 24.41 -21.71
C GLN A 103 -7.75 23.04 -21.00
N ALA A 104 -6.82 22.11 -21.22
CA ALA A 104 -6.80 20.83 -20.52
C ALA A 104 -6.50 20.98 -19.02
N TRP A 105 -5.50 21.81 -18.65
CA TRP A 105 -5.17 22.16 -17.27
C TRP A 105 -6.36 22.83 -16.55
N LEU A 106 -7.01 23.82 -17.17
CA LEU A 106 -8.20 24.48 -16.63
C LEU A 106 -9.40 23.55 -16.43
N THR A 107 -9.51 22.50 -17.23
CA THR A 107 -10.58 21.48 -17.10
C THR A 107 -10.25 20.49 -15.96
N LEU A 108 -8.96 20.27 -15.66
CA LEU A 108 -8.50 19.49 -14.51
C LEU A 108 -8.36 20.30 -13.20
N ASP A 109 -8.67 21.60 -13.22
CA ASP A 109 -8.49 22.49 -12.07
C ASP A 109 -7.01 22.65 -11.63
N GLN A 110 -6.09 22.47 -12.56
CA GLN A 110 -4.65 22.71 -12.40
C GLN A 110 -4.36 24.14 -12.90
N VAL A 111 -4.72 25.08 -12.04
CA VAL A 111 -4.83 26.51 -12.40
C VAL A 111 -3.46 27.20 -12.49
N PRO A 112 -2.47 26.92 -11.63
CA PRO A 112 -1.13 27.50 -11.75
C PRO A 112 -0.39 27.08 -13.02
N GLU A 113 -0.47 25.82 -13.44
CA GLU A 113 0.14 25.34 -14.70
C GLU A 113 -0.57 25.96 -15.93
N ALA A 114 -1.90 26.11 -15.85
CA ALA A 114 -2.66 26.86 -16.86
C ALA A 114 -2.23 28.33 -16.94
N LEU A 115 -1.92 28.97 -15.80
CA LEU A 115 -1.48 30.35 -15.74
C LEU A 115 -0.04 30.52 -16.24
N GLU A 116 0.86 29.59 -15.92
CA GLU A 116 2.23 29.58 -16.43
C GLU A 116 2.25 29.41 -17.97
N ASP A 117 1.53 28.42 -18.51
CA ASP A 117 1.44 28.24 -19.96
C ASP A 117 0.81 29.46 -20.66
N ALA A 118 -0.17 30.12 -20.04
CA ALA A 118 -0.83 31.28 -20.61
C ALA A 118 0.02 32.57 -20.56
N GLU A 119 0.83 32.77 -19.52
CA GLU A 119 1.82 33.87 -19.49
C GLU A 119 3.00 33.59 -20.44
N VAL A 120 3.36 32.32 -20.68
CA VAL A 120 4.37 31.95 -21.69
C VAL A 120 3.89 32.26 -23.11
N LEU A 121 2.61 32.01 -23.45
CA LEU A 121 2.02 32.33 -24.76
C LEU A 121 2.21 33.80 -25.17
N LYS A 122 2.12 34.73 -24.21
CA LYS A 122 2.34 36.18 -24.41
C LYS A 122 3.70 36.50 -25.04
N SER A 123 4.71 35.64 -24.83
CA SER A 123 6.06 35.80 -25.39
C SER A 123 6.29 35.08 -26.72
N ILE A 124 5.35 34.21 -27.13
CA ILE A 124 5.47 33.32 -28.29
C ILE A 124 4.58 33.79 -29.43
N ASP A 125 3.31 34.02 -29.13
CA ASP A 125 2.27 34.34 -30.11
C ASP A 125 1.30 35.35 -29.47
N PRO A 126 1.59 36.67 -29.57
CA PRO A 126 0.84 37.73 -28.91
C PRO A 126 -0.49 38.06 -29.63
N ASN A 127 -1.26 37.04 -30.00
CA ASN A 127 -2.56 37.15 -30.66
C ASN A 127 -3.76 37.16 -29.65
N PRO A 128 -5.00 37.48 -30.07
CA PRO A 128 -6.15 37.52 -29.16
C PRO A 128 -6.48 36.18 -28.45
N SER A 129 -6.01 35.05 -28.99
CA SER A 129 -6.20 33.73 -28.38
C SER A 129 -5.35 33.54 -27.11
N TYR A 130 -4.15 34.15 -27.02
CA TYR A 130 -3.41 34.12 -25.74
C TYR A 130 -4.15 34.93 -24.67
N LEU A 131 -4.67 36.11 -25.00
CA LEU A 131 -5.43 36.93 -24.05
C LEU A 131 -6.69 36.21 -23.58
N THR A 132 -7.33 35.45 -24.47
CA THR A 132 -8.46 34.58 -24.13
C THR A 132 -8.07 33.43 -23.20
N ALA A 133 -6.90 32.80 -23.41
CA ALA A 133 -6.38 31.74 -22.54
C ALA A 133 -5.94 32.29 -21.17
N LEU A 134 -5.22 33.42 -21.17
CA LEU A 134 -4.70 34.11 -20.00
C LEU A 134 -5.81 34.65 -19.11
N GLY A 135 -6.82 35.31 -19.69
CA GLY A 135 -7.96 35.80 -18.93
C GLY A 135 -8.77 34.67 -18.30
N ALA A 136 -8.88 33.52 -18.97
CA ALA A 136 -9.51 32.33 -18.39
C ALA A 136 -8.69 31.72 -17.24
N ALA A 137 -7.36 31.68 -17.38
CA ALA A 137 -6.46 31.25 -16.30
C ALA A 137 -6.51 32.20 -15.09
N GLN A 138 -6.48 33.51 -15.32
CA GLN A 138 -6.55 34.53 -14.28
C GLN A 138 -7.88 34.51 -13.51
N ILE A 139 -9.04 34.42 -14.19
CA ILE A 139 -10.34 34.29 -13.52
C ILE A 139 -10.40 33.03 -12.66
N ARG A 140 -9.92 31.88 -13.18
CA ARG A 140 -9.90 30.62 -12.43
C ARG A 140 -8.87 30.64 -11.28
N ALA A 141 -7.85 31.49 -11.35
CA ALA A 141 -6.89 31.77 -10.28
C ALA A 141 -7.38 32.81 -9.25
N GLY A 142 -8.65 33.23 -9.32
CA GLY A 142 -9.20 34.28 -8.45
C GLY A 142 -8.72 35.70 -8.78
N GLN A 143 -7.91 35.89 -9.82
CA GLN A 143 -7.47 37.20 -10.31
C GLN A 143 -8.52 37.79 -11.26
N ILE A 144 -9.76 37.89 -10.78
CA ILE A 144 -10.95 38.06 -11.62
C ILE A 144 -10.89 39.38 -12.42
N ASP A 145 -10.51 40.49 -11.78
CA ASP A 145 -10.40 41.79 -12.47
C ASP A 145 -9.34 41.76 -13.58
N ARG A 146 -8.13 41.26 -13.31
CA ARG A 146 -7.06 41.09 -14.32
C ARG A 146 -7.49 40.20 -15.48
N GLY A 147 -8.27 39.15 -15.18
CA GLY A 147 -8.78 38.25 -16.20
C GLY A 147 -9.90 38.87 -17.04
N LEU A 148 -10.76 39.70 -16.45
CA LEU A 148 -11.75 40.51 -17.17
C LEU A 148 -11.06 41.57 -18.06
N GLU A 149 -10.01 42.22 -17.57
CA GLU A 149 -9.15 43.13 -18.35
C GLU A 149 -8.51 42.42 -19.55
N SER A 150 -7.90 41.25 -19.33
CA SER A 150 -7.29 40.44 -20.41
C SER A 150 -8.33 40.02 -21.46
N GLN A 151 -9.54 39.64 -21.05
CA GLN A 151 -10.63 39.31 -21.97
C GLN A 151 -11.19 40.55 -22.70
N ALA A 152 -11.16 41.73 -22.09
CA ALA A 152 -11.53 42.99 -22.74
C ALA A 152 -10.49 43.36 -23.82
N ALA A 153 -9.20 43.26 -23.52
CA ALA A 153 -8.13 43.44 -24.49
C ALA A 153 -8.20 42.41 -25.64
N ALA A 154 -8.61 41.16 -25.37
CA ALA A 154 -8.86 40.16 -26.41
C ALA A 154 -9.98 40.59 -27.38
N LEU A 155 -11.06 41.19 -26.84
CA LEU A 155 -12.19 41.68 -27.63
C LEU A 155 -11.77 42.83 -28.55
N GLU A 156 -11.04 43.81 -28.00
CA GLU A 156 -10.54 44.98 -28.74
C GLU A 156 -9.62 44.59 -29.90
N GLN A 157 -8.78 43.57 -29.72
CA GLN A 157 -7.84 43.12 -30.74
C GLN A 157 -8.46 42.18 -31.79
N ALA A 158 -9.48 41.39 -31.43
CA ALA A 158 -10.06 40.39 -32.33
C ALA A 158 -11.17 40.93 -33.25
N GLY A 159 -11.83 42.04 -32.91
CA GLY A 159 -13.06 42.47 -33.57
C GLY A 159 -14.26 41.56 -33.29
N GLY A 160 -14.17 40.73 -32.24
CA GLY A 160 -15.06 39.59 -31.95
C GLY A 160 -14.37 38.26 -32.28
N HIS A 161 -14.43 37.21 -31.47
CA HIS A 161 -15.47 36.88 -30.49
C HIS A 161 -14.86 36.16 -29.27
N PRO A 162 -14.66 36.85 -28.12
CA PRO A 162 -14.27 36.17 -26.89
C PRO A 162 -15.32 35.14 -26.49
N MET A 163 -14.88 34.07 -25.84
CA MET A 163 -15.78 33.09 -25.23
C MET A 163 -16.63 33.80 -24.16
N LEU A 164 -17.88 34.16 -24.49
CA LEU A 164 -18.83 34.81 -23.57
C LEU A 164 -18.81 34.17 -22.18
N ARG A 165 -18.75 32.84 -22.18
CA ARG A 165 -18.53 31.96 -21.03
C ARG A 165 -17.61 32.57 -19.98
N VAL A 166 -16.41 33.01 -20.37
CA VAL A 166 -15.34 33.40 -19.44
C VAL A 166 -15.59 34.76 -18.82
N ARG A 167 -16.06 35.76 -19.59
CA ARG A 167 -16.37 37.09 -19.05
C ARG A 167 -17.63 37.08 -18.18
N ALA A 168 -18.66 36.36 -18.60
CA ALA A 168 -19.87 36.19 -17.79
C ALA A 168 -19.55 35.45 -16.48
N GLU A 169 -18.76 34.37 -16.54
CA GLU A 169 -18.24 33.67 -15.35
C GLU A 169 -17.45 34.61 -14.41
N GLY A 170 -16.60 35.50 -14.94
CA GLY A 170 -15.90 36.51 -14.15
C GLY A 170 -16.82 37.51 -13.44
N PHE A 171 -17.79 38.10 -14.14
CA PHE A 171 -18.75 39.02 -13.52
C PHE A 171 -19.64 38.34 -12.47
N LEU A 172 -20.07 37.09 -12.73
CA LEU A 172 -20.79 36.28 -11.75
C LEU A 172 -19.95 36.02 -10.49
N LEU A 173 -18.66 35.69 -10.62
CA LEU A 173 -17.77 35.45 -9.48
C LEU A 173 -17.53 36.71 -8.62
N LYS A 174 -17.73 37.91 -9.17
CA LYS A 174 -17.71 39.19 -8.42
C LYS A 174 -19.06 39.56 -7.79
N GLY A 175 -20.15 38.86 -8.13
CA GLY A 175 -21.51 39.28 -7.78
C GLY A 175 -22.04 40.44 -8.63
N GLU A 176 -21.38 40.77 -9.75
CA GLU A 176 -21.78 41.85 -10.66
C GLU A 176 -22.84 41.33 -11.67
N TRP A 177 -23.97 40.84 -11.15
CA TRP A 177 -25.02 40.16 -11.92
C TRP A 177 -25.55 40.99 -13.10
N ASP A 178 -25.71 42.30 -12.91
CA ASP A 178 -26.18 43.22 -13.94
C ASP A 178 -25.13 43.46 -15.05
N ALA A 179 -23.83 43.42 -14.72
CA ALA A 179 -22.77 43.49 -15.72
C ALA A 179 -22.69 42.19 -16.53
N ALA A 180 -22.88 41.02 -15.88
CA ALA A 180 -22.98 39.74 -16.55
C ALA A 180 -24.18 39.70 -17.52
N LEU A 181 -25.35 40.17 -17.08
CA LEU A 181 -26.55 40.24 -17.92
C LEU A 181 -26.39 41.20 -19.09
N LYS A 182 -25.83 42.39 -18.87
CA LYS A 182 -25.56 43.35 -19.94
C LYS A 182 -24.65 42.78 -21.03
N GLU A 183 -23.55 42.11 -20.67
CA GLU A 183 -22.64 41.48 -21.64
C GLU A 183 -23.33 40.36 -22.44
N ILE A 184 -24.29 39.65 -21.83
CA ILE A 184 -25.11 38.63 -22.49
C ILE A 184 -26.12 39.28 -23.44
N ASP A 185 -26.80 40.34 -23.01
CA ASP A 185 -27.79 41.09 -23.80
C ASP A 185 -27.15 41.78 -25.01
N ASP A 186 -26.00 42.44 -24.84
CA ASP A 186 -25.24 43.07 -25.93
C ASP A 186 -24.83 42.03 -27.00
N ARG A 187 -24.50 40.80 -26.59
CA ARG A 187 -24.15 39.68 -27.49
C ARG A 187 -25.36 39.05 -28.16
N GLU A 188 -26.47 38.91 -27.44
CA GLU A 188 -27.73 38.42 -28.03
C GLU A 188 -28.28 39.42 -29.07
N ALA A 189 -28.15 40.73 -28.82
CA ALA A 189 -28.46 41.79 -29.78
C ALA A 189 -27.53 41.76 -31.01
N GLY A 190 -26.27 41.35 -30.84
CA GLY A 190 -25.33 41.02 -31.92
C GLY A 190 -25.66 39.74 -32.71
N GLY A 191 -26.76 39.05 -32.38
CA GLY A 191 -27.24 37.85 -33.08
C GLY A 191 -26.77 36.51 -32.49
N VAL A 192 -26.04 36.52 -31.37
CA VAL A 192 -25.41 35.32 -30.81
C VAL A 192 -26.38 34.58 -29.89
N ARG A 193 -26.72 33.33 -30.24
CA ARG A 193 -27.72 32.51 -29.51
C ARG A 193 -27.23 31.09 -29.27
N GLU A 194 -26.27 30.94 -28.37
CA GLU A 194 -25.66 29.64 -28.04
C GLU A 194 -26.02 29.15 -26.64
N ALA A 195 -25.76 27.86 -26.37
CA ALA A 195 -26.06 27.22 -25.09
C ALA A 195 -25.43 27.93 -23.87
N ALA A 196 -24.22 28.48 -24.04
CA ALA A 196 -23.54 29.24 -23.00
C ALA A 196 -24.28 30.53 -22.62
N HIS A 197 -24.90 31.23 -23.58
CA HIS A 197 -25.59 32.51 -23.34
C HIS A 197 -26.75 32.29 -22.35
N TRP A 198 -27.60 31.30 -22.65
CA TRP A 198 -28.71 30.94 -21.77
C TRP A 198 -28.27 30.38 -20.42
N TYR A 199 -27.12 29.69 -20.36
CA TYR A 199 -26.54 29.21 -19.09
C TYR A 199 -26.16 30.34 -18.15
N PHE A 200 -25.31 31.26 -18.61
CA PHE A 200 -24.90 32.37 -17.74
C PHE A 200 -26.05 33.35 -17.47
N ARG A 201 -27.03 33.48 -18.39
CA ARG A 201 -28.26 34.25 -18.16
C ARG A 201 -29.10 33.66 -17.03
N THR A 202 -29.33 32.35 -17.08
CA THR A 202 -30.08 31.64 -16.04
C THR A 202 -29.37 31.73 -14.69
N VAL A 203 -28.05 31.52 -14.65
CA VAL A 203 -27.27 31.64 -13.40
C VAL A 203 -27.31 33.07 -12.85
N ALA A 204 -27.07 34.09 -13.68
CA ALA A 204 -27.11 35.50 -13.25
C ALA A 204 -28.45 35.91 -12.67
N LEU A 205 -29.55 35.50 -13.31
CA LEU A 205 -30.90 35.81 -12.84
C LEU A 205 -31.22 35.09 -11.52
N VAL A 206 -30.80 33.84 -11.35
CA VAL A 206 -31.01 33.12 -10.07
C VAL A 206 -30.17 33.70 -8.93
N GLU A 207 -28.88 33.98 -9.14
CA GLU A 207 -28.02 34.58 -8.09
C GLU A 207 -28.45 36.02 -7.75
N LYS A 208 -29.10 36.73 -8.70
CA LYS A 208 -29.80 38.01 -8.47
C LYS A 208 -31.15 37.86 -7.75
N GLY A 209 -31.72 36.65 -7.67
CA GLY A 209 -33.04 36.37 -7.10
C GLY A 209 -34.24 36.58 -8.04
N ASP A 210 -34.00 36.84 -9.34
CA ASP A 210 -35.05 36.92 -10.37
C ASP A 210 -35.37 35.52 -10.94
N TYR A 211 -36.11 34.75 -10.15
CA TYR A 211 -36.51 33.39 -10.54
C TYR A 211 -37.47 33.36 -11.73
N GLU A 212 -38.31 34.38 -11.93
CA GLU A 212 -39.21 34.46 -13.09
C GLU A 212 -38.43 34.74 -14.38
N GLY A 213 -37.48 35.68 -14.35
CA GLY A 213 -36.55 35.93 -15.44
C GLY A 213 -35.72 34.69 -15.76
N ALA A 214 -35.21 34.00 -14.75
CA ALA A 214 -34.45 32.77 -14.93
C ALA A 214 -35.29 31.66 -15.58
N ALA A 215 -36.56 31.47 -15.17
CA ALA A 215 -37.47 30.52 -15.81
C ALA A 215 -37.71 30.87 -17.29
N LYS A 216 -37.90 32.15 -17.62
CA LYS A 216 -38.03 32.63 -19.01
C LYS A 216 -36.75 32.39 -19.82
N ALA A 217 -35.57 32.52 -19.21
CA ALA A 217 -34.28 32.22 -19.85
C ALA A 217 -34.12 30.71 -20.16
N VAL A 218 -34.56 29.82 -19.25
CA VAL A 218 -34.61 28.37 -19.51
C VAL A 218 -35.56 28.05 -20.68
N GLU A 219 -36.69 28.75 -20.79
CA GLU A 219 -37.63 28.58 -21.91
C GLU A 219 -37.09 29.16 -23.24
N GLY A 220 -36.39 30.28 -23.23
CA GLY A 220 -35.74 30.86 -24.41
C GLY A 220 -34.70 29.93 -25.06
N ALA A 221 -33.99 29.16 -24.23
CA ALA A 221 -33.03 28.16 -24.66
C ALA A 221 -33.62 26.99 -25.46
N ARG A 222 -34.95 26.85 -25.52
CA ARG A 222 -35.65 25.87 -26.38
C ARG A 222 -35.30 26.01 -27.85
N SER A 223 -34.90 27.22 -28.28
CA SER A 223 -34.44 27.52 -29.63
C SER A 223 -33.06 26.94 -29.99
N VAL A 224 -32.27 26.49 -29.00
CA VAL A 224 -30.86 26.07 -29.21
C VAL A 224 -30.71 24.55 -29.32
N SER A 225 -31.04 23.80 -28.26
CA SER A 225 -31.10 22.32 -28.33
C SER A 225 -31.79 21.72 -27.11
N ARG A 226 -32.34 20.51 -27.23
CA ARG A 226 -32.93 19.77 -26.11
C ARG A 226 -31.91 19.46 -25.00
N GLY A 227 -30.66 19.13 -25.37
CA GLY A 227 -29.56 18.95 -24.42
C GLY A 227 -29.24 20.21 -23.61
N THR A 228 -29.37 21.40 -24.22
CA THR A 228 -29.22 22.68 -23.51
C THR A 228 -30.33 22.88 -22.49
N ILE A 229 -31.61 22.68 -22.86
CA ILE A 229 -32.75 22.79 -21.91
C ILE A 229 -32.51 21.92 -20.67
N ALA A 230 -32.11 20.65 -20.85
CA ALA A 230 -31.88 19.71 -19.75
C ALA A 230 -30.86 20.23 -18.72
N VAL A 231 -29.71 20.74 -19.19
CA VAL A 231 -28.67 21.32 -18.32
C VAL A 231 -29.18 22.57 -17.59
N LEU A 232 -29.99 23.40 -18.26
CA LEU A 232 -30.53 24.64 -17.70
C LEU A 232 -31.65 24.41 -16.69
N SER A 233 -32.63 23.54 -17.00
CA SER A 233 -33.70 23.18 -16.07
C SER A 233 -33.13 22.54 -14.79
N ALA A 234 -32.06 21.74 -14.89
CA ALA A 234 -31.37 21.16 -13.74
C ALA A 234 -30.51 22.19 -12.95
N ALA A 235 -29.96 23.22 -13.62
CA ALA A 235 -29.22 24.30 -12.96
C ALA A 235 -30.15 25.26 -12.21
N TYR A 236 -31.24 25.70 -12.87
CA TYR A 236 -32.30 26.53 -12.30
C TYR A 236 -32.90 25.88 -11.04
N LEU A 237 -33.28 24.60 -11.13
CA LEU A 237 -33.87 23.86 -10.02
C LEU A 237 -32.96 23.78 -8.78
N ALA A 238 -31.64 23.77 -8.97
CA ALA A 238 -30.69 23.61 -7.88
C ALA A 238 -30.47 24.87 -7.03
N ALA A 239 -31.03 26.01 -7.46
CA ALA A 239 -30.86 27.30 -6.81
C ALA A 239 -32.18 28.04 -6.55
N THR A 240 -33.33 27.47 -6.93
CA THR A 240 -34.67 27.90 -6.46
C THR A 240 -34.95 27.40 -5.02
N PRO A 241 -35.41 28.26 -4.09
CA PRO A 241 -35.83 27.85 -2.73
C PRO A 241 -36.99 26.84 -2.70
N GLU A 242 -37.05 26.04 -1.64
CA GLU A 242 -37.92 24.85 -1.56
C GLU A 242 -39.43 25.15 -1.61
N ALA A 243 -39.86 26.34 -1.16
CA ALA A 243 -41.26 26.70 -1.00
C ALA A 243 -42.07 26.86 -2.31
N GLY A 244 -41.42 26.90 -3.49
CA GLY A 244 -42.08 27.16 -4.78
C GLY A 244 -41.94 26.08 -5.86
N ALA A 245 -41.23 24.98 -5.61
CA ALA A 245 -40.54 24.24 -6.68
C ALA A 245 -41.09 22.85 -7.07
N HIS A 246 -42.27 22.40 -6.60
CA HIS A 246 -42.77 21.05 -6.93
C HIS A 246 -43.01 20.82 -8.43
N ALA A 247 -43.78 21.69 -9.11
CA ALA A 247 -44.01 21.57 -10.55
C ALA A 247 -42.71 21.75 -11.38
N SER A 248 -41.76 22.54 -10.87
CA SER A 248 -40.45 22.78 -11.49
C SER A 248 -39.53 21.55 -11.43
N ARG A 249 -39.62 20.74 -10.36
CA ARG A 249 -38.84 19.50 -10.16
C ARG A 249 -39.16 18.45 -11.23
N ASP A 250 -40.44 18.12 -11.40
CA ASP A 250 -40.85 17.11 -12.38
C ASP A 250 -40.64 17.60 -13.83
N ARG A 251 -40.83 18.90 -14.10
CA ARG A 251 -40.53 19.49 -15.40
C ARG A 251 -39.04 19.37 -15.76
N ALA A 252 -38.13 19.63 -14.82
CA ALA A 252 -36.69 19.48 -15.04
C ALA A 252 -36.28 18.01 -15.29
N VAL A 253 -36.87 17.05 -14.54
CA VAL A 253 -36.66 15.62 -14.79
C VAL A 253 -37.19 15.20 -16.16
N ALA A 254 -38.35 15.71 -16.58
CA ALA A 254 -38.94 15.42 -17.89
C ALA A 254 -38.11 16.02 -19.05
N ASP A 255 -37.65 17.27 -18.94
CA ASP A 255 -36.76 17.90 -19.93
C ASP A 255 -35.45 17.09 -20.08
N CYS A 256 -34.87 16.63 -18.97
CA CYS A 256 -33.67 15.79 -18.97
C CYS A 256 -33.91 14.41 -19.60
N ALA A 257 -35.01 13.74 -19.23
CA ALA A 257 -35.38 12.44 -19.78
C ALA A 257 -35.69 12.50 -21.28
N LEU A 258 -36.26 13.62 -21.77
CA LEU A 258 -36.50 13.86 -23.18
C LEU A 258 -35.19 14.11 -23.93
N ALA A 259 -34.31 14.97 -23.40
CA ALA A 259 -33.00 15.23 -24.00
C ALA A 259 -32.11 13.98 -24.08
N ALA A 260 -32.22 13.07 -23.11
CA ALA A 260 -31.49 11.81 -23.07
C ALA A 260 -31.95 10.76 -24.11
N LYS A 261 -32.99 11.05 -24.90
CA LYS A 261 -33.36 10.29 -26.11
C LYS A 261 -32.55 10.72 -27.33
N ASP A 262 -32.29 12.01 -27.46
CA ASP A 262 -31.64 12.61 -28.64
C ASP A 262 -30.13 12.83 -28.44
N HIS A 263 -29.67 12.85 -27.18
CA HIS A 263 -28.27 13.06 -26.80
C HIS A 263 -27.81 12.02 -25.79
N HIS A 264 -26.63 11.42 -26.03
CA HIS A 264 -26.04 10.39 -25.16
C HIS A 264 -24.76 10.88 -24.43
N ASP A 265 -24.56 12.20 -24.35
CA ASP A 265 -23.40 12.79 -23.68
C ASP A 265 -23.57 12.85 -22.15
N SER A 266 -22.43 12.71 -21.48
CA SER A 266 -22.18 12.85 -20.04
C SER A 266 -22.83 14.10 -19.42
N LEU A 267 -22.88 15.24 -20.12
CA LEU A 267 -23.49 16.47 -19.62
C LEU A 267 -25.01 16.31 -19.39
N VAL A 268 -25.72 15.68 -20.33
CA VAL A 268 -27.17 15.44 -20.21
C VAL A 268 -27.45 14.37 -19.14
N LEU A 269 -26.61 13.34 -19.06
CA LEU A 269 -26.70 12.31 -18.01
C LEU A 269 -26.49 12.91 -16.60
N ASN A 270 -25.50 13.78 -16.43
CA ASN A 270 -25.23 14.47 -15.16
C ASN A 270 -26.34 15.47 -14.79
N ALA A 271 -26.92 16.19 -15.77
CA ALA A 271 -28.08 17.06 -15.54
C ALA A 271 -29.30 16.25 -15.08
N TRP A 272 -29.56 15.10 -15.71
CA TRP A 272 -30.67 14.22 -15.33
C TRP A 272 -30.50 13.62 -13.93
N ALA A 273 -29.29 13.14 -13.61
CA ALA A 273 -28.96 12.63 -12.28
C ALA A 273 -29.15 13.70 -11.18
N ARG A 274 -28.66 14.93 -11.43
CA ARG A 274 -28.88 16.09 -10.55
C ARG A 274 -30.36 16.39 -10.37
N ALA A 275 -31.15 16.42 -11.44
CA ALA A 275 -32.58 16.70 -11.39
C ALA A 275 -33.34 15.62 -10.59
N LEU A 276 -33.07 14.33 -10.82
CA LEU A 276 -33.65 13.22 -10.06
C LEU A 276 -33.30 13.31 -8.56
N TRP A 277 -32.03 13.56 -8.23
CA TRP A 277 -31.58 13.67 -6.85
C TRP A 277 -32.23 14.87 -6.12
N LEU A 278 -32.35 16.02 -6.78
CA LEU A 278 -33.05 17.21 -6.25
C LEU A 278 -34.56 17.02 -6.13
N ALA A 279 -35.17 16.23 -7.02
CA ALA A 279 -36.58 15.83 -6.94
C ALA A 279 -36.85 14.76 -5.85
N GLY A 280 -35.84 14.30 -5.11
CA GLY A 280 -35.96 13.25 -4.10
C GLY A 280 -35.96 11.82 -4.65
N ARG A 281 -35.83 11.66 -5.98
CA ARG A 281 -35.91 10.39 -6.72
C ARG A 281 -34.55 9.69 -6.76
N ALA A 282 -33.92 9.52 -5.59
CA ALA A 282 -32.55 9.01 -5.46
C ALA A 282 -32.38 7.57 -5.99
N ARG A 283 -33.40 6.72 -5.87
CA ARG A 283 -33.37 5.35 -6.41
C ARG A 283 -33.34 5.33 -7.94
N GLU A 284 -34.16 6.16 -8.59
CA GLU A 284 -34.14 6.29 -10.05
C GLU A 284 -32.84 6.91 -10.57
N CYS A 285 -32.23 7.82 -9.80
CA CYS A 285 -30.88 8.33 -10.09
C CYS A 285 -29.83 7.20 -10.05
N LEU A 286 -29.91 6.33 -9.03
CA LEU A 286 -29.04 5.16 -8.89
C LEU A 286 -29.24 4.18 -10.06
N ASP A 287 -30.48 3.87 -10.46
CA ASP A 287 -30.78 2.97 -11.57
C ASP A 287 -30.31 3.53 -12.91
N LEU A 288 -30.51 4.84 -13.15
CA LEU A 288 -30.02 5.56 -14.33
C LEU A 288 -28.48 5.47 -14.44
N LEU A 289 -27.76 5.74 -13.35
CA LEU A 289 -26.30 5.74 -13.35
C LEU A 289 -25.71 4.32 -13.33
N SER A 290 -26.37 3.36 -12.69
CA SER A 290 -25.92 1.95 -12.67
C SER A 290 -26.06 1.27 -14.03
N THR A 291 -27.09 1.63 -14.81
CA THR A 291 -27.33 1.08 -16.15
C THR A 291 -26.54 1.79 -17.25
N ARG A 292 -26.30 3.11 -17.14
CA ARG A 292 -25.61 3.90 -18.20
C ARG A 292 -24.19 4.36 -17.86
N GLY A 293 -23.76 4.25 -16.60
CA GLY A 293 -22.62 5.00 -16.04
C GLY A 293 -21.31 4.24 -15.78
N ARG A 294 -21.02 3.12 -16.45
CA ARG A 294 -19.72 2.40 -16.29
C ARG A 294 -18.54 3.07 -17.01
N ARG A 295 -18.46 4.40 -17.04
CA ARG A 295 -17.28 5.16 -17.50
C ARG A 295 -16.86 6.13 -16.41
N ALA A 296 -15.61 5.99 -15.94
CA ALA A 296 -15.04 6.79 -14.85
C ALA A 296 -15.00 8.28 -15.20
N ASN A 297 -16.05 9.01 -14.82
CA ASN A 297 -16.13 10.46 -14.94
C ASN A 297 -16.64 11.04 -13.62
N PHE A 298 -16.16 12.26 -13.30
CA PHE A 298 -16.41 12.91 -12.02
C PHE A 298 -17.91 12.99 -11.67
N GLY A 299 -18.74 13.49 -12.59
CA GLY A 299 -20.15 13.78 -12.31
C GLY A 299 -20.96 12.52 -12.04
N THR A 300 -20.72 11.44 -12.79
CA THR A 300 -21.39 10.15 -12.58
C THR A 300 -21.03 9.57 -11.21
N ASN A 301 -19.74 9.55 -10.83
CA ASN A 301 -19.33 9.07 -9.51
C ASN A 301 -19.90 9.97 -8.39
N PHE A 302 -19.86 11.30 -8.55
CA PHE A 302 -20.41 12.22 -7.56
C PHE A 302 -21.90 11.99 -7.33
N TRP A 303 -22.72 11.96 -8.38
CA TRP A 303 -24.18 11.79 -8.23
C TRP A 303 -24.57 10.37 -7.81
N LEU A 304 -23.79 9.35 -8.17
CA LEU A 304 -23.99 7.99 -7.67
C LEU A 304 -23.72 7.92 -6.16
N GLY A 305 -22.58 8.44 -5.70
CA GLY A 305 -22.23 8.50 -4.28
C GLY A 305 -23.17 9.38 -3.45
N ALA A 306 -23.61 10.52 -4.00
CA ALA A 306 -24.63 11.37 -3.37
C ALA A 306 -26.02 10.68 -3.31
N SER A 307 -26.33 9.77 -4.24
CA SER A 307 -27.58 9.00 -4.23
C SER A 307 -27.52 7.86 -3.21
N TYR A 308 -26.41 7.13 -3.13
CA TYR A 308 -26.13 6.17 -2.05
C TYR A 308 -26.25 6.84 -0.67
N TRP A 309 -25.64 8.02 -0.48
CA TRP A 309 -25.75 8.79 0.76
C TRP A 309 -27.20 9.13 1.11
N LYS A 310 -28.01 9.56 0.13
CA LYS A 310 -29.43 9.91 0.33
C LYS A 310 -30.32 8.69 0.64
N LEU A 311 -29.86 7.49 0.31
CA LEU A 311 -30.52 6.21 0.63
C LEU A 311 -30.03 5.59 1.96
N GLY A 312 -29.01 6.18 2.61
CA GLY A 312 -28.40 5.64 3.83
C GLY A 312 -27.31 4.59 3.61
N GLU A 313 -26.94 4.32 2.34
CA GLU A 313 -25.91 3.36 1.93
C GLU A 313 -24.51 4.02 2.04
N PHE A 314 -24.08 4.30 3.28
CA PHE A 314 -22.94 5.18 3.57
C PHE A 314 -21.57 4.61 3.20
N ALA A 315 -21.37 3.29 3.18
CA ALA A 315 -20.09 2.68 2.83
C ALA A 315 -19.82 2.83 1.32
N GLU A 316 -20.84 2.53 0.53
CA GLU A 316 -20.94 2.67 -0.92
C GLU A 316 -20.78 4.15 -1.31
N ALA A 317 -21.49 5.04 -0.62
CA ALA A 317 -21.35 6.49 -0.78
C ALA A 317 -19.91 6.96 -0.56
N ARG A 318 -19.24 6.51 0.50
CA ARG A 318 -17.84 6.89 0.80
C ARG A 318 -16.87 6.36 -0.25
N ALA A 319 -17.02 5.10 -0.67
CA ALA A 319 -16.15 4.50 -1.68
C ALA A 319 -16.23 5.26 -3.02
N VAL A 320 -17.46 5.48 -3.53
CA VAL A 320 -17.67 6.16 -4.82
C VAL A 320 -17.29 7.65 -4.75
N LEU A 321 -17.52 8.32 -3.61
CA LEU A 321 -17.10 9.73 -3.44
C LEU A 321 -15.58 9.91 -3.29
N ARG A 322 -14.84 8.92 -2.77
CA ARG A 322 -13.36 8.93 -2.83
C ARG A 322 -12.85 8.88 -4.27
N ASP A 323 -13.48 8.08 -5.13
CA ASP A 323 -13.12 8.04 -6.54
C ASP A 323 -13.54 9.31 -7.29
N ALA A 324 -14.67 9.94 -6.93
CA ALA A 324 -14.99 11.29 -7.40
C ALA A 324 -13.96 12.33 -6.94
N TRP A 325 -13.51 12.26 -5.67
CA TRP A 325 -12.50 13.17 -5.10
C TRP A 325 -11.15 13.04 -5.82
N ARG A 326 -10.70 11.82 -6.12
CA ARG A 326 -9.48 11.54 -6.91
C ARG A 326 -9.53 12.09 -8.34
N LEU A 327 -10.74 12.28 -8.88
CA LEU A 327 -10.96 12.87 -10.20
C LEU A 327 -11.03 14.41 -10.14
N ASN A 328 -11.73 14.98 -9.14
CA ASN A 328 -11.72 16.43 -8.87
C ASN A 328 -12.07 16.75 -7.40
N PRO A 329 -11.08 17.10 -6.55
CA PRO A 329 -11.31 17.30 -5.11
C PRO A 329 -11.98 18.65 -4.79
N TYR A 330 -11.80 19.66 -5.63
CA TYR A 330 -12.45 20.97 -5.49
C TYR A 330 -13.97 20.85 -5.69
N LEU A 331 -14.40 20.16 -6.74
CA LEU A 331 -15.81 20.00 -7.06
C LEU A 331 -16.56 19.12 -6.04
N VAL A 332 -15.93 18.08 -5.45
CA VAL A 332 -16.55 17.32 -4.34
C VAL A 332 -16.82 18.26 -3.15
N ARG A 333 -15.85 19.10 -2.78
CA ARG A 333 -16.00 20.07 -1.68
C ARG A 333 -17.09 21.11 -1.97
N HIS A 334 -17.12 21.69 -3.16
CA HIS A 334 -18.04 22.78 -3.51
C HIS A 334 -19.50 22.32 -3.71
N ALA A 335 -19.71 21.08 -4.16
CA ALA A 335 -21.05 20.54 -4.40
C ALA A 335 -21.79 20.14 -3.11
N ALA A 336 -21.11 20.10 -1.95
CA ALA A 336 -21.68 19.71 -0.67
C ALA A 336 -22.38 20.90 0.03
N ARG A 337 -23.55 21.30 -0.50
CA ARG A 337 -24.34 22.45 -0.01
C ARG A 337 -25.40 22.11 1.07
N MET A 338 -25.69 20.83 1.31
CA MET A 338 -26.59 20.38 2.38
C MET A 338 -25.85 20.06 3.68
N ASP A 339 -26.46 20.40 4.81
CA ASP A 339 -25.98 19.97 6.13
C ASP A 339 -26.07 18.44 6.28
N GLY A 340 -25.18 17.87 7.09
CA GLY A 340 -24.92 16.42 7.14
C GLY A 340 -24.12 15.88 5.95
N PHE A 341 -24.50 16.21 4.70
CA PHE A 341 -23.72 15.79 3.51
C PHE A 341 -22.37 16.50 3.44
N ARG A 342 -22.33 17.80 3.80
CA ARG A 342 -21.09 18.58 3.92
C ARG A 342 -20.10 17.98 4.91
N GLU A 343 -20.56 17.50 6.06
CA GLU A 343 -19.69 16.89 7.08
C GLU A 343 -19.17 15.52 6.62
N PHE A 344 -20.01 14.73 5.95
CA PHE A 344 -19.63 13.45 5.35
C PHE A 344 -18.53 13.63 4.30
N VAL A 345 -18.66 14.65 3.43
CA VAL A 345 -17.64 15.03 2.44
C VAL A 345 -16.36 15.58 3.09
N ALA A 346 -16.47 16.40 4.14
CA ALA A 346 -15.30 16.88 4.88
C ALA A 346 -14.52 15.75 5.59
N GLY A 347 -15.17 14.64 5.92
CA GLY A 347 -14.51 13.40 6.34
C GLY A 347 -13.60 12.84 5.26
N ILE A 348 -14.11 12.71 4.03
CA ILE A 348 -13.36 12.22 2.86
C ILE A 348 -12.19 13.16 2.51
N ASP A 349 -12.39 14.47 2.61
CA ASP A 349 -11.34 15.45 2.30
C ASP A 349 -10.12 15.31 3.22
N ARG A 350 -10.35 15.08 4.52
CA ARG A 350 -9.28 14.82 5.50
C ARG A 350 -8.56 13.49 5.25
N GLU A 351 -9.26 12.45 4.82
CA GLU A 351 -8.65 11.16 4.46
C GLU A 351 -7.69 11.32 3.27
N MET A 352 -8.09 12.11 2.27
CA MET A 352 -7.37 12.23 1.00
C MET A 352 -6.28 13.32 0.99
N ALA A 353 -6.37 14.34 1.85
CA ALA A 353 -5.35 15.38 1.99
C ALA A 353 -4.00 14.84 2.50
N ALA A 354 -3.95 13.63 3.05
CA ALA A 354 -2.73 12.94 3.47
C ALA A 354 -1.87 12.38 2.30
N GLU A 355 -2.28 12.55 1.04
CA GLU A 355 -1.74 11.79 -0.11
C GLU A 355 -0.96 12.61 -1.20
N ARG A 356 -0.58 13.90 -1.05
CA ARG A 356 0.02 14.71 -2.18
C ARG A 356 1.10 15.80 -1.90
N PRO A 357 2.04 16.03 -2.86
CA PRO A 357 2.86 17.24 -3.07
C PRO A 357 2.57 17.95 -4.44
N ALA A 358 3.33 18.96 -4.95
CA ALA A 358 3.76 20.28 -4.42
C ALA A 358 4.73 21.03 -5.42
N GLU A 359 4.28 21.97 -6.28
CA GLU A 359 5.18 22.70 -7.24
C GLU A 359 4.72 24.12 -7.72
N GLU A 360 3.70 24.78 -7.13
CA GLU A 360 2.93 25.89 -7.78
C GLU A 360 3.32 27.36 -7.41
N ASP A 361 4.45 27.61 -6.75
CA ASP A 361 4.47 28.66 -5.68
C ASP A 361 4.84 30.12 -6.06
N ARG A 362 5.07 30.50 -7.32
CA ARG A 362 5.65 31.85 -7.62
C ARG A 362 4.68 33.03 -7.54
N GLY A 363 3.37 32.83 -7.71
CA GLY A 363 2.35 33.84 -7.41
C GLY A 363 1.90 33.83 -5.94
N ARG A 364 2.27 32.76 -5.23
CA ARG A 364 1.77 32.38 -3.90
C ARG A 364 2.32 33.30 -2.81
N LEU A 365 3.62 33.60 -2.83
CA LEU A 365 4.34 34.38 -1.79
C LEU A 365 3.61 35.65 -1.28
N GLY A 366 3.02 36.47 -2.16
CA GLY A 366 2.29 37.68 -1.73
C GLY A 366 0.95 37.41 -1.03
N TYR A 367 0.29 36.30 -1.39
CA TYR A 367 -0.95 35.82 -0.78
C TYR A 367 -0.65 34.97 0.48
N GLU A 368 0.44 34.22 0.48
CA GLU A 368 0.90 33.42 1.62
C GLU A 368 1.40 34.30 2.75
N LEU A 369 2.21 35.32 2.49
CA LEU A 369 2.58 36.30 3.52
C LEU A 369 1.36 36.84 4.30
N ALA A 370 0.21 37.03 3.62
CA ALA A 370 -1.04 37.47 4.22
C ALA A 370 -1.91 36.36 4.87
N THR A 371 -1.63 35.07 4.61
CA THR A 371 -2.49 33.94 5.03
C THR A 371 -1.78 32.82 5.81
N HIS A 372 -0.47 32.60 5.64
CA HIS A 372 0.32 31.59 6.33
C HIS A 372 1.77 32.04 6.57
N LEU A 373 2.29 31.81 7.77
CA LEU A 373 3.64 32.22 8.16
C LEU A 373 4.70 31.37 7.44
N LEU A 374 5.54 32.03 6.62
CA LEU A 374 6.63 31.48 5.77
C LEU A 374 7.03 30.02 6.02
N THR A 375 6.91 29.20 4.98
CA THR A 375 7.46 27.85 4.84
C THR A 375 8.97 27.85 4.55
N VAL A 376 9.59 26.68 4.66
CA VAL A 376 11.02 26.44 4.33
C VAL A 376 11.36 26.89 2.91
N ALA A 377 10.53 26.52 1.93
CA ALA A 377 10.76 26.81 0.52
C ALA A 377 10.64 28.31 0.22
N GLU A 378 9.74 29.02 0.90
CA GLU A 378 9.67 30.47 0.84
C GLU A 378 10.90 31.11 1.49
N ILE A 379 11.38 30.60 2.63
CA ILE A 379 12.60 31.12 3.27
C ILE A 379 13.83 30.87 2.39
N GLU A 380 13.97 29.68 1.78
CA GLU A 380 15.00 29.43 0.76
C GLU A 380 14.85 30.41 -0.41
N THR A 381 13.64 30.68 -0.87
CA THR A 381 13.42 31.64 -1.96
C THR A 381 13.83 33.06 -1.55
N LEU A 382 13.55 33.47 -0.31
CA LEU A 382 13.93 34.78 0.25
C LEU A 382 15.45 34.91 0.42
N VAL A 383 16.14 33.84 0.87
CA VAL A 383 17.60 33.72 0.82
C VAL A 383 18.03 33.97 -0.63
N ARG A 384 17.70 33.04 -1.53
CA ARG A 384 18.21 32.99 -2.91
C ARG A 384 17.98 34.28 -3.71
N ARG A 385 16.93 35.06 -3.38
CA ARG A 385 16.42 36.12 -4.26
C ARG A 385 16.51 37.56 -3.73
N TYR A 386 16.39 37.80 -2.41
CA TYR A 386 16.06 39.16 -1.94
C TYR A 386 16.98 39.82 -0.90
N ARG A 387 17.86 39.06 -0.23
CA ARG A 387 18.52 39.47 1.04
C ARG A 387 17.44 39.67 2.12
N PHE A 388 17.56 38.95 3.23
CA PHE A 388 16.56 38.92 4.30
C PHE A 388 16.11 40.30 4.84
N GLU A 389 16.93 41.34 4.69
CA GLU A 389 16.58 42.75 4.97
C GLU A 389 15.29 43.21 4.25
N ALA A 390 15.12 42.86 2.98
CA ALA A 390 13.93 43.20 2.20
C ALA A 390 12.69 42.45 2.75
N ALA A 391 12.84 41.17 3.10
CA ALA A 391 11.77 40.38 3.70
C ALA A 391 11.31 40.96 5.05
N ALA A 392 12.24 41.40 5.89
CA ALA A 392 11.91 42.10 7.14
C ALA A 392 11.15 43.42 6.89
N SER A 393 11.53 44.17 5.83
CA SER A 393 10.83 45.40 5.44
C SER A 393 9.41 45.14 4.91
N GLU A 394 9.20 44.11 4.09
CA GLU A 394 7.85 43.74 3.64
C GLU A 394 6.98 43.22 4.79
N TYR A 395 7.54 42.47 5.74
CA TYR A 395 6.83 42.03 6.94
C TYR A 395 6.36 43.21 7.82
N GLU A 396 7.14 44.29 7.93
CA GLU A 396 6.73 45.50 8.64
C GLU A 396 5.62 46.27 7.89
N LYS A 397 5.69 46.36 6.56
CA LYS A 397 4.58 46.93 5.78
C LYS A 397 3.29 46.13 5.97
N LEU A 398 3.38 44.81 5.90
CA LEU A 398 2.27 43.89 6.10
C LEU A 398 1.67 44.02 7.52
N ARG A 399 2.50 44.10 8.56
CA ARG A 399 2.09 44.34 9.94
C ARG A 399 1.24 45.61 10.09
N LEU A 400 1.59 46.66 9.35
CA LEU A 400 0.87 47.94 9.34
C LEU A 400 -0.43 47.90 8.53
N THR A 401 -0.57 47.00 7.54
CA THR A 401 -1.76 46.91 6.65
C THR A 401 -2.74 45.81 7.01
N ILE A 402 -2.36 44.79 7.80
CA ILE A 402 -3.26 43.72 8.25
C ILE A 402 -4.38 44.28 9.15
N ALA A 403 -5.63 44.06 8.74
CA ALA A 403 -6.82 44.42 9.50
C ALA A 403 -7.14 43.43 10.65
N SER A 404 -6.79 42.16 10.51
CA SER A 404 -7.09 41.13 11.53
C SER A 404 -6.14 41.20 12.73
N ALA A 405 -6.69 41.42 13.93
CA ALA A 405 -5.92 41.43 15.18
C ALA A 405 -5.20 40.09 15.46
N VAL A 406 -5.81 38.95 15.11
CA VAL A 406 -5.18 37.62 15.24
C VAL A 406 -3.95 37.51 14.34
N ARG A 407 -4.08 37.89 13.06
CA ARG A 407 -2.96 37.88 12.10
C ARG A 407 -1.88 38.89 12.45
N ARG A 408 -2.24 40.04 13.03
CA ARG A 408 -1.26 41.01 13.52
C ARG A 408 -0.44 40.43 14.66
N THR A 409 -1.08 39.74 15.62
CA THR A 409 -0.38 39.01 16.71
C THR A 409 0.53 37.89 16.19
N GLU A 410 0.11 37.16 15.15
CA GLU A 410 0.96 36.15 14.47
C GLU A 410 2.20 36.78 13.82
N VAL A 411 2.03 37.94 13.17
CA VAL A 411 3.12 38.71 12.54
C VAL A 411 4.05 39.33 13.59
N ASP A 412 3.52 39.95 14.64
CA ASP A 412 4.28 40.48 15.78
C ASP A 412 5.12 39.37 16.46
N ALA A 413 4.60 38.14 16.54
CA ALA A 413 5.33 37.00 17.09
C ALA A 413 6.47 36.49 16.19
N ARG A 414 6.36 36.63 14.87
CA ARG A 414 7.36 36.16 13.88
C ARG A 414 8.40 37.21 13.49
N LEU A 415 8.07 38.50 13.60
CA LEU A 415 8.97 39.59 13.23
C LEU A 415 10.35 39.56 13.92
N PRO A 416 10.50 39.18 15.21
CA PRO A 416 11.81 39.01 15.84
C PRO A 416 12.65 37.89 15.21
N GLU A 417 12.02 36.79 14.79
CA GLU A 417 12.69 35.65 14.15
C GLU A 417 13.28 36.08 12.79
N ILE A 418 12.50 36.79 11.97
CA ILE A 418 12.89 37.27 10.64
C ILE A 418 13.99 38.34 10.73
N ARG A 419 13.89 39.27 11.69
CA ARG A 419 14.94 40.28 11.94
C ARG A 419 16.27 39.63 12.38
N ALA A 420 16.21 38.60 13.22
CA ALA A 420 17.40 37.85 13.63
C ALA A 420 18.06 37.12 12.45
N MET A 421 17.27 36.45 11.60
CA MET A 421 17.76 35.85 10.35
C MET A 421 18.42 36.88 9.42
N ALA A 422 17.85 38.09 9.33
CA ALA A 422 18.41 39.19 8.53
C ALA A 422 19.74 39.73 9.09
N SER A 423 19.84 39.89 10.41
CA SER A 423 21.09 40.27 11.09
C SER A 423 22.19 39.24 10.88
N ALA A 424 21.89 37.94 11.07
CA ALA A 424 22.82 36.84 10.83
C ALA A 424 23.34 36.84 9.38
N HIS A 425 22.44 37.03 8.41
CA HIS A 425 22.78 37.14 6.99
C HIS A 425 23.73 38.32 6.70
N GLY A 426 23.44 39.49 7.27
CA GLY A 426 24.30 40.67 7.16
C GLY A 426 25.71 40.42 7.68
N ARG A 427 25.87 39.71 8.81
CA ARG A 427 27.19 39.35 9.36
C ARG A 427 27.96 38.38 8.48
N VAL A 428 27.32 37.33 7.98
CA VAL A 428 27.96 36.38 7.04
C VAL A 428 28.42 37.11 5.78
N LEU A 429 27.59 37.99 5.21
CA LEU A 429 27.99 38.83 4.07
C LEU A 429 29.15 39.78 4.39
N ALA A 430 29.23 40.31 5.62
CA ALA A 430 30.34 41.16 6.04
C ALA A 430 31.65 40.35 6.20
N ALA A 431 31.60 39.17 6.83
CA ALA A 431 32.75 38.28 6.99
C ALA A 431 33.30 37.79 5.63
N VAL A 432 32.41 37.42 4.70
CA VAL A 432 32.79 37.05 3.32
C VAL A 432 33.45 38.21 2.57
N LYS A 433 32.97 39.46 2.76
CA LYS A 433 33.59 40.64 2.14
C LYS A 433 34.92 41.05 2.77
N ALA A 434 35.12 40.77 4.07
CA ALA A 434 36.33 41.10 4.81
C ALA A 434 37.44 40.04 4.68
N SER A 435 37.08 38.81 4.30
CA SER A 435 38.04 37.72 4.11
C SER A 435 39.07 38.03 3.02
N PRO A 436 40.39 37.98 3.29
CA PRO A 436 41.42 38.38 2.32
C PRO A 436 41.61 37.39 1.16
N GLY A 437 41.00 36.20 1.24
CA GLY A 437 40.98 35.21 0.16
C GLY A 437 40.03 35.60 -0.96
N LYS A 438 40.56 35.90 -2.16
CA LYS A 438 39.74 36.00 -3.37
C LYS A 438 38.97 34.69 -3.58
N LEU A 439 37.64 34.77 -3.66
CA LEU A 439 36.74 33.65 -4.02
C LEU A 439 37.27 32.93 -5.27
N LYS A 440 37.78 31.69 -5.14
CA LYS A 440 38.33 30.93 -6.26
C LYS A 440 37.23 30.07 -6.89
N THR A 441 36.58 30.62 -7.90
CA THR A 441 35.60 29.87 -8.70
C THR A 441 36.31 28.96 -9.70
N ARG A 442 36.09 27.64 -9.64
CA ARG A 442 36.37 26.72 -10.76
C ARG A 442 35.09 26.46 -11.53
N ALA A 443 35.17 26.23 -12.84
CA ALA A 443 33.99 25.91 -13.63
C ALA A 443 33.38 24.58 -13.11
N GLY A 444 32.16 24.66 -12.55
CA GLY A 444 31.48 23.52 -11.93
C GLY A 444 31.44 23.53 -10.39
N SER A 445 32.28 24.31 -9.69
CA SER A 445 32.19 24.46 -8.23
C SER A 445 32.80 25.78 -7.71
N ILE A 446 32.11 26.40 -6.75
CA ILE A 446 32.63 27.55 -6.00
C ILE A 446 33.12 27.06 -4.65
N ASP A 447 34.43 27.13 -4.43
CA ASP A 447 35.04 26.86 -3.14
C ASP A 447 35.11 28.18 -2.34
N LEU A 448 34.44 28.20 -1.19
CA LEU A 448 34.43 29.30 -0.22
C LEU A 448 35.42 28.95 0.89
N ALA A 449 36.55 29.66 0.95
CA ALA A 449 37.41 29.69 2.13
C ALA A 449 37.03 30.93 2.95
N ILE A 450 36.38 30.74 4.10
CA ILE A 450 35.92 31.84 4.96
C ILE A 450 36.67 31.75 6.28
N GLN A 451 37.28 32.87 6.69
CA GLN A 451 37.98 32.97 7.95
C GLN A 451 37.05 33.58 8.99
N ALA A 452 36.81 32.86 10.08
CA ALA A 452 36.03 33.31 11.22
C ALA A 452 36.75 34.46 11.96
N ALA A 453 36.00 35.20 12.77
CA ALA A 453 36.49 36.40 13.45
C ALA A 453 37.57 36.13 14.51
N ASP A 454 37.73 34.88 14.93
CA ASP A 454 38.79 34.36 15.82
C ASP A 454 40.01 33.79 15.07
N GLY A 455 39.93 33.66 13.75
CA GLY A 455 41.02 33.25 12.87
C GLY A 455 40.92 31.83 12.30
N GLU A 456 39.95 31.01 12.72
CA GLU A 456 39.75 29.67 12.11
C GLU A 456 39.30 29.78 10.65
N ALA A 457 39.82 28.91 9.78
CA ALA A 457 39.48 28.89 8.36
C ALA A 457 38.61 27.67 8.03
N PHE A 458 37.47 27.91 7.38
CA PHE A 458 36.52 26.87 6.95
C PHE A 458 36.45 26.84 5.41
N ASP A 459 36.67 25.66 4.83
CA ASP A 459 36.52 25.41 3.40
C ASP A 459 35.14 24.77 3.12
N PHE A 460 34.36 25.39 2.23
CA PHE A 460 33.03 24.91 1.83
C PHE A 460 32.83 24.93 0.31
N THR A 461 32.43 23.80 -0.30
CA THR A 461 32.25 23.66 -1.76
C THR A 461 30.78 23.69 -2.19
N ILE A 462 30.41 24.65 -3.03
CA ILE A 462 29.09 24.76 -3.68
C ILE A 462 29.19 24.23 -5.12
N ARG A 463 28.45 23.17 -5.47
CA ARG A 463 28.47 22.57 -6.82
C ARG A 463 27.51 23.29 -7.79
N GLY A 464 27.98 23.62 -8.99
CA GLY A 464 27.15 23.98 -10.16
C GLY A 464 26.99 25.47 -10.55
N GLY A 465 27.84 26.39 -10.08
CA GLY A 465 27.60 27.84 -10.25
C GLY A 465 28.07 28.49 -11.57
N SER A 466 27.18 29.28 -12.20
CA SER A 466 27.53 30.42 -13.07
C SER A 466 26.90 31.71 -12.52
N GLY A 467 27.63 32.83 -12.62
CA GLY A 467 27.53 33.97 -11.70
C GLY A 467 26.18 34.69 -11.59
N ARG A 468 25.69 34.83 -10.35
CA ARG A 468 25.33 36.16 -9.79
C ARG A 468 25.40 36.27 -8.27
N TYR A 469 25.06 35.21 -7.52
CA TYR A 469 25.19 35.17 -6.05
C TYR A 469 25.61 33.76 -5.56
N PRO A 470 26.86 33.55 -5.08
CA PRO A 470 27.35 32.21 -4.74
C PRO A 470 26.52 31.46 -3.68
N TRP A 471 26.02 32.20 -2.70
CA TRP A 471 25.25 31.69 -1.56
C TRP A 471 23.80 31.31 -1.90
N ALA A 472 23.28 31.64 -3.09
CA ALA A 472 21.94 31.27 -3.56
C ALA A 472 21.80 29.77 -3.95
N TYR A 473 22.83 28.97 -3.68
CA TYR A 473 22.84 27.52 -3.85
C TYR A 473 23.26 26.78 -2.57
N LEU A 474 23.43 27.50 -1.44
CA LEU A 474 23.50 26.88 -0.12
C LEU A 474 22.10 26.42 0.28
N GLY A 475 21.94 25.14 0.63
CA GLY A 475 20.78 24.69 1.38
C GLY A 475 20.80 25.28 2.80
N ILE A 476 19.64 25.40 3.44
CA ILE A 476 19.53 26.08 4.74
C ILE A 476 20.47 25.52 5.80
N GLY A 477 20.62 24.18 5.93
CA GLY A 477 21.54 23.57 6.90
C GLY A 477 22.98 24.09 6.75
N ALA A 478 23.54 23.97 5.55
CA ALA A 478 24.89 24.47 5.23
C ALA A 478 25.05 26.00 5.42
N TYR A 479 23.99 26.78 5.16
CA TYR A 479 23.99 28.21 5.47
C TYR A 479 24.02 28.47 6.99
N CYS A 480 23.22 27.73 7.76
CA CYS A 480 23.19 27.82 9.22
C CYS A 480 24.51 27.38 9.86
N GLU A 481 25.14 26.31 9.37
CA GLU A 481 26.48 25.88 9.79
C GLU A 481 27.52 26.97 9.54
N LEU A 482 27.60 27.49 8.31
CA LEU A 482 28.53 28.56 7.94
C LEU A 482 28.31 29.84 8.76
N ALA A 483 27.05 30.17 9.06
CA ALA A 483 26.70 31.31 9.89
C ALA A 483 27.06 31.07 11.36
N SER A 484 26.87 29.85 11.89
CA SER A 484 27.17 29.48 13.27
C SER A 484 28.67 29.52 13.60
N ALA A 485 29.53 29.32 12.59
CA ALA A 485 30.98 29.50 12.68
C ALA A 485 31.41 30.98 12.82
N GLN A 486 30.49 31.94 12.79
CA GLN A 486 30.77 33.35 13.05
C GLN A 486 30.55 33.73 14.51
N ALA A 487 31.15 34.85 14.95
CA ALA A 487 30.93 35.44 16.26
C ALA A 487 29.53 36.07 16.37
N LEU A 488 28.49 35.23 16.43
CA LEU A 488 27.09 35.65 16.40
C LEU A 488 26.59 36.12 17.78
N PRO A 489 25.79 37.20 17.83
CA PRO A 489 25.04 37.58 19.03
C PRO A 489 23.91 36.58 19.31
N VAL A 490 23.31 36.73 20.49
CA VAL A 490 22.18 35.94 20.99
C VAL A 490 21.01 35.88 20.01
N GLU A 491 20.62 37.03 19.44
CA GLU A 491 19.51 37.14 18.49
C GLU A 491 19.76 36.29 17.24
N ASP A 492 20.92 36.45 16.61
CA ASP A 492 21.27 35.75 15.38
C ASP A 492 21.30 34.22 15.58
N LEU A 493 21.81 33.74 16.72
CA LEU A 493 21.77 32.31 17.09
C LEU A 493 20.33 31.80 17.24
N PHE A 494 19.44 32.59 17.85
CA PHE A 494 18.02 32.26 17.95
C PHE A 494 17.35 32.22 16.55
N GLY A 495 17.61 33.22 15.70
CA GLY A 495 17.08 33.27 14.33
C GLY A 495 17.54 32.09 13.47
N LEU A 496 18.82 31.70 13.56
CA LEU A 496 19.33 30.50 12.88
C LEU A 496 18.78 29.21 13.48
N GLY A 497 18.56 29.14 14.81
CA GLY A 497 17.93 27.99 15.45
C GLY A 497 16.49 27.76 14.96
N CYS A 498 15.73 28.84 14.77
CA CYS A 498 14.42 28.82 14.12
C CYS A 498 14.52 28.34 12.67
N LEU A 499 15.50 28.86 11.92
CA LEU A 499 15.71 28.54 10.51
C LEU A 499 16.10 27.08 10.29
N ALA A 500 17.01 26.53 11.09
CA ALA A 500 17.40 25.12 11.08
C ALA A 500 16.22 24.20 11.45
N TYR A 501 15.41 24.59 12.45
CA TYR A 501 14.20 23.84 12.82
C TYR A 501 13.21 23.76 11.66
N GLU A 502 12.94 24.89 11.01
CA GLU A 502 12.00 24.94 9.90
C GLU A 502 12.52 24.09 8.73
N ALA A 503 13.82 24.13 8.42
CA ALA A 503 14.44 23.27 7.42
C ALA A 503 14.53 21.77 7.75
N GLY A 504 14.02 21.33 8.92
CA GLY A 504 14.04 19.92 9.33
C GLY A 504 15.38 19.43 9.89
N ASP A 505 16.35 20.33 10.09
CA ASP A 505 17.62 20.02 10.76
C ASP A 505 17.47 20.28 12.27
N GLU A 506 16.78 19.35 12.94
CA GLU A 506 16.53 19.45 14.38
C GLU A 506 17.85 19.43 15.19
N ALA A 507 18.89 18.73 14.72
CA ALA A 507 20.14 18.59 15.46
C ALA A 507 20.94 19.90 15.47
N LEU A 508 21.02 20.58 14.33
CA LEU A 508 21.59 21.92 14.23
C LEU A 508 20.73 22.94 14.98
N SER A 509 19.40 22.83 14.90
CA SER A 509 18.47 23.68 15.64
C SER A 509 18.66 23.59 17.17
N VAL A 510 18.75 22.37 17.72
CA VAL A 510 19.07 22.13 19.14
C VAL A 510 20.37 22.83 19.50
N THR A 511 21.43 22.61 18.73
CA THR A 511 22.77 23.18 18.96
C THR A 511 22.75 24.72 18.99
N LEU A 512 22.05 25.34 18.04
CA LEU A 512 21.93 26.79 17.91
C LEU A 512 21.11 27.42 19.05
N PHE A 513 19.97 26.81 19.41
CA PHE A 513 19.15 27.28 20.51
C PHE A 513 19.83 27.10 21.87
N GLU A 514 20.46 25.96 22.13
CA GLU A 514 21.25 25.75 23.37
C GLU A 514 22.41 26.75 23.46
N SER A 515 23.07 27.06 22.33
CA SER A 515 24.11 28.10 22.25
C SER A 515 23.56 29.50 22.54
N ALA A 516 22.36 29.84 22.06
CA ALA A 516 21.70 31.11 22.38
C ALA A 516 21.34 31.18 23.88
N GLN A 517 20.74 30.12 24.43
CA GLN A 517 20.33 30.01 25.84
C GLN A 517 21.53 30.01 26.80
N LYS A 518 22.70 29.51 26.38
CA LYS A 518 23.95 29.56 27.15
C LYS A 518 24.53 30.98 27.21
N LYS A 519 24.35 31.79 26.16
CA LYS A 519 24.76 33.21 26.12
C LYS A 519 23.77 34.11 26.85
N ASP A 520 22.46 33.82 26.75
CA ASP A 520 21.40 34.50 27.50
C ASP A 520 20.26 33.52 27.86
N PRO A 521 20.11 33.14 29.14
CA PRO A 521 19.02 32.29 29.61
C PRO A 521 17.60 32.86 29.32
N GLY A 522 17.46 34.18 29.16
CA GLY A 522 16.19 34.84 28.83
C GLY A 522 15.57 34.38 27.51
N VAL A 523 16.40 33.89 26.57
CA VAL A 523 15.93 33.33 25.28
C VAL A 523 15.11 32.05 25.45
N ARG A 524 15.20 31.33 26.57
CA ARG A 524 14.47 30.07 26.82
C ARG A 524 12.95 30.22 26.63
N GLY A 525 12.35 31.34 27.02
CA GLY A 525 10.93 31.61 26.80
C GLY A 525 10.57 31.72 25.33
N ARG A 526 11.44 32.34 24.52
CA ARG A 526 11.26 32.51 23.07
C ARG A 526 11.40 31.20 22.31
N VAL A 527 12.41 30.39 22.65
CA VAL A 527 12.60 29.03 22.09
C VAL A 527 11.39 28.16 22.41
N THR A 528 10.94 28.17 23.67
CA THR A 528 9.76 27.42 24.10
C THR A 528 8.50 27.85 23.35
N GLY A 529 8.27 29.17 23.21
CA GLY A 529 7.14 29.70 22.46
C GLY A 529 7.19 29.39 20.97
N PHE A 530 8.37 29.42 20.34
CA PHE A 530 8.58 29.02 18.94
C PHE A 530 8.25 27.54 18.73
N LEU A 531 8.83 26.65 19.54
CA LEU A 531 8.61 25.19 19.45
C LEU A 531 7.14 24.83 19.72
N ALA A 532 6.49 25.47 20.69
CA ALA A 532 5.07 25.28 20.99
C ALA A 532 4.18 25.67 19.80
N ARG A 533 4.40 26.86 19.21
CA ARG A 533 3.70 27.31 17.98
C ARG A 533 3.89 26.31 16.84
N ARG A 534 5.11 25.83 16.62
CA ARG A 534 5.44 24.92 15.52
C ARG A 534 4.92 23.50 15.72
N ARG A 535 4.69 23.07 16.96
CA ARG A 535 4.10 21.77 17.31
C ARG A 535 2.58 21.79 17.43
N GLY A 536 1.94 22.96 17.35
CA GLY A 536 0.50 23.10 17.58
C GLY A 536 0.06 22.67 18.99
N ALA A 537 0.98 22.73 19.96
CA ALA A 537 0.82 22.17 21.29
C ALA A 537 1.12 23.22 22.37
N ALA A 538 0.53 23.05 23.56
CA ALA A 538 0.87 23.87 24.71
C ALA A 538 2.36 23.71 25.08
N ALA A 539 3.00 24.81 25.47
CA ALA A 539 4.35 24.76 26.02
C ALA A 539 4.35 23.92 27.32
N PRO A 540 5.22 22.89 27.44
CA PRO A 540 5.33 22.14 28.69
C PRO A 540 5.92 23.03 29.80
N GLU A 541 5.58 22.73 31.05
CA GLU A 541 6.14 23.43 32.21
C GLU A 541 7.67 23.26 32.26
N GLY A 542 8.40 24.38 32.36
CA GLY A 542 9.85 24.40 32.21
C GLY A 542 10.38 24.39 30.77
N GLY A 543 9.53 24.19 29.76
CA GLY A 543 9.88 24.19 28.34
C GLY A 543 10.39 22.86 27.80
N PHE A 544 10.67 22.82 26.50
CA PHE A 544 11.17 21.62 25.81
C PHE A 544 12.61 21.30 26.22
N VAL A 545 13.00 20.03 26.09
CA VAL A 545 14.34 19.52 26.38
C VAL A 545 14.91 18.77 25.17
N SER A 546 16.22 18.70 25.05
CA SER A 546 16.89 17.97 23.97
C SER A 546 17.02 16.47 24.27
N TRP A 547 16.86 15.66 23.22
CA TRP A 547 17.09 14.21 23.23
C TRP A 547 17.59 13.74 21.85
N ARG A 548 18.83 13.26 21.77
CA ARG A 548 19.46 12.70 20.56
C ARG A 548 19.31 13.59 19.30
N GLY A 549 19.47 14.91 19.46
CA GLY A 549 19.35 15.87 18.36
C GLY A 549 17.92 16.29 18.00
N ALA A 550 16.91 15.88 18.77
CA ALA A 550 15.53 16.34 18.62
C ALA A 550 15.06 17.11 19.86
N TRP A 551 14.09 18.01 19.69
CA TRP A 551 13.36 18.60 20.82
C TRP A 551 12.23 17.67 21.26
N VAL A 552 12.04 17.49 22.57
CA VAL A 552 10.97 16.65 23.14
C VAL A 552 10.40 17.30 24.41
N THR A 553 9.18 16.93 24.79
CA THR A 553 8.68 17.22 26.14
C THR A 553 9.42 16.33 27.17
N PRO A 554 9.46 16.74 28.46
CA PRO A 554 10.01 15.90 29.52
C PRO A 554 9.38 14.49 29.59
N ASP A 555 8.08 14.36 29.33
CA ASP A 555 7.37 13.07 29.33
C ASP A 555 7.64 12.22 28.08
N GLU A 556 7.80 12.86 26.90
CA GLU A 556 8.26 12.18 25.69
C GLU A 556 9.64 11.57 25.90
N LYS A 557 10.59 12.34 26.46
CA LYS A 557 11.93 11.87 26.82
C LYS A 557 11.88 10.62 27.71
N LYS A 558 11.08 10.66 28.78
CA LYS A 558 10.88 9.54 29.72
C LYS A 558 10.32 8.26 29.08
N ASN A 559 9.57 8.37 27.98
CA ASN A 559 9.06 7.21 27.24
C ASN A 559 10.04 6.71 26.17
N LEU A 560 10.77 7.62 25.51
CA LEU A 560 11.86 7.29 24.60
C LEU A 560 13.03 6.60 25.31
N GLU A 561 13.35 7.01 26.55
CA GLU A 561 14.33 6.36 27.44
C GLU A 561 13.94 4.91 27.79
N LYS A 562 12.64 4.57 27.75
CA LYS A 562 12.13 3.19 27.94
C LYS A 562 12.12 2.36 26.65
N GLY A 563 12.60 2.90 25.52
CA GLY A 563 12.57 2.24 24.21
C GLY A 563 11.18 2.15 23.57
N LEU A 564 10.21 2.93 24.05
CA LEU A 564 8.89 3.06 23.43
C LEU A 564 8.94 4.04 22.26
N ALA A 565 8.14 3.79 21.24
CA ALA A 565 7.96 4.67 20.10
C ALA A 565 6.53 5.20 20.05
N ARG A 566 6.37 6.45 19.61
CA ARG A 566 5.05 7.05 19.37
C ARG A 566 4.44 6.43 18.12
N TRP A 567 3.16 6.04 18.20
CA TRP A 567 2.33 5.71 17.05
C TRP A 567 0.97 6.37 17.22
N GLN A 568 0.67 7.35 16.38
CA GLN A 568 -0.54 8.18 16.49
C GLN A 568 -0.67 8.77 17.92
N ASP A 569 -1.75 8.45 18.61
CA ASP A 569 -2.11 8.91 19.95
C ASP A 569 -1.52 8.05 21.09
N ARG A 570 -0.86 6.93 20.79
CA ARG A 570 -0.35 5.95 21.77
C ARG A 570 1.16 5.73 21.72
N TRP A 571 1.69 5.13 22.78
CA TRP A 571 3.06 4.62 22.84
C TRP A 571 3.02 3.10 22.66
N VAL A 572 3.89 2.58 21.80
CA VAL A 572 3.98 1.16 21.43
C VAL A 572 5.43 0.72 21.42
N SER A 573 5.70 -0.59 21.34
CA SER A 573 7.05 -1.05 21.06
C SER A 573 7.46 -0.65 19.63
N ALA A 574 8.76 -0.46 19.39
CA ALA A 574 9.26 -0.19 18.03
C ALA A 574 8.83 -1.28 17.03
N ARG A 575 8.76 -2.55 17.47
CA ARG A 575 8.30 -3.69 16.66
C ARG A 575 6.83 -3.55 16.23
N ASP A 576 5.95 -3.12 17.14
CA ASP A 576 4.53 -2.99 16.84
C ASP A 576 4.26 -1.76 15.97
N ARG A 577 5.00 -0.66 16.19
CA ARG A 577 4.99 0.52 15.32
C ARG A 577 5.25 0.14 13.87
N ASP A 578 6.26 -0.68 13.62
CA ASP A 578 6.66 -1.06 12.25
C ASP A 578 5.64 -1.98 11.56
N GLN A 579 4.82 -2.71 12.32
CA GLN A 579 3.69 -3.49 11.80
C GLN A 579 2.50 -2.57 11.47
N LEU A 580 2.15 -1.67 12.39
CA LEU A 580 1.08 -0.68 12.19
C LEU A 580 1.41 0.25 11.00
N ALA A 581 2.68 0.61 10.81
CA ALA A 581 3.18 1.37 9.65
C ALA A 581 3.01 0.65 8.31
N ARG A 582 2.86 -0.68 8.30
CA ARG A 582 2.58 -1.51 7.12
C ARG A 582 1.09 -1.70 6.87
N GLY A 583 0.22 -0.98 7.60
CA GLY A 583 -1.23 -1.16 7.52
C GLY A 583 -1.73 -2.45 8.19
N MET A 584 -0.90 -3.10 9.01
CA MET A 584 -1.28 -4.33 9.69
C MET A 584 -2.08 -4.02 10.96
N THR A 585 -3.11 -4.80 11.22
CA THR A 585 -3.91 -4.81 12.44
C THR A 585 -3.64 -6.09 13.23
N LEU A 586 -3.48 -5.98 14.55
CA LEU A 586 -3.36 -7.14 15.43
C LEU A 586 -4.77 -7.70 15.75
N VAL A 587 -5.09 -8.90 15.26
CA VAL A 587 -6.34 -9.63 15.51
C VAL A 587 -6.01 -10.99 16.11
N GLY A 588 -6.53 -11.29 17.30
CA GLY A 588 -6.29 -12.58 17.97
C GLY A 588 -4.81 -12.92 18.20
N GLY A 589 -3.95 -11.90 18.40
CA GLY A 589 -2.50 -12.07 18.54
C GLY A 589 -1.72 -12.26 17.24
N LYS A 590 -2.38 -12.22 16.06
CA LYS A 590 -1.72 -12.27 14.74
C LYS A 590 -1.87 -10.94 14.02
N TRP A 591 -0.82 -10.51 13.33
CA TRP A 591 -0.86 -9.36 12.43
C TRP A 591 -1.50 -9.78 11.10
N VAL A 592 -2.58 -9.10 10.71
CA VAL A 592 -3.30 -9.27 9.44
C VAL A 592 -3.47 -7.91 8.76
N ALA A 593 -3.68 -7.87 7.44
CA ALA A 593 -3.94 -6.60 6.77
C ALA A 593 -5.27 -5.98 7.25
N ALA A 594 -5.38 -4.64 7.23
CA ALA A 594 -6.53 -3.94 7.80
C ALA A 594 -7.88 -4.25 7.12
N ASP A 595 -7.87 -4.53 5.82
CA ASP A 595 -8.99 -5.01 5.01
C ASP A 595 -9.37 -6.47 5.32
N GLU A 596 -8.37 -7.30 5.64
CA GLU A 596 -8.56 -8.70 6.04
C GLU A 596 -8.99 -8.86 7.51
N ALA A 597 -8.89 -7.80 8.31
CA ALA A 597 -9.09 -7.84 9.76
C ALA A 597 -10.54 -8.18 10.17
N GLU A 598 -11.55 -7.76 9.39
CA GLU A 598 -12.96 -8.06 9.69
C GLU A 598 -13.31 -9.53 9.42
N LEU A 599 -12.93 -10.07 8.26
CA LEU A 599 -13.08 -11.49 7.95
C LEU A 599 -12.34 -12.37 8.97
N THR A 600 -11.13 -11.96 9.38
CA THR A 600 -10.37 -12.64 10.44
C THR A 600 -11.10 -12.62 11.79
N ARG A 601 -11.75 -11.50 12.17
CA ARG A 601 -12.59 -11.42 13.40
C ARG A 601 -13.82 -12.31 13.33
N LEU A 602 -14.42 -12.45 12.15
CA LEU A 602 -15.56 -13.33 11.88
C LEU A 602 -15.17 -14.82 11.79
N GLY A 603 -13.90 -15.18 12.06
CA GLY A 603 -13.42 -16.55 12.05
C GLY A 603 -13.16 -17.13 10.66
N TYR A 604 -13.23 -16.31 9.61
CA TYR A 604 -12.84 -16.73 8.26
C TYR A 604 -11.31 -16.82 8.18
N ARG A 605 -10.83 -17.79 7.42
CA ARG A 605 -9.42 -17.98 7.10
C ARG A 605 -9.25 -17.96 5.58
N LYS A 606 -8.20 -17.28 5.11
CA LYS A 606 -7.81 -17.27 3.70
C LYS A 606 -7.10 -18.59 3.39
N TYR A 607 -7.59 -19.33 2.40
CA TYR A 607 -7.00 -20.57 1.93
C TYR A 607 -6.93 -20.58 0.40
N ARG A 608 -5.71 -20.67 -0.14
CA ARG A 608 -5.41 -20.26 -1.53
C ARG A 608 -6.00 -18.85 -1.76
N ASP A 609 -6.72 -18.64 -2.86
CA ASP A 609 -7.29 -17.35 -3.25
C ASP A 609 -8.74 -17.15 -2.76
N ARG A 610 -9.18 -17.87 -1.72
CA ARG A 610 -10.56 -17.80 -1.20
C ARG A 610 -10.60 -17.59 0.32
N TRP A 611 -11.56 -16.80 0.76
CA TRP A 611 -11.97 -16.75 2.17
C TRP A 611 -12.99 -17.84 2.44
N MET A 612 -12.77 -18.61 3.51
CA MET A 612 -13.63 -19.72 3.92
C MET A 612 -13.87 -19.63 5.42
N SER A 613 -15.04 -20.03 5.90
CA SER A 613 -15.28 -20.16 7.35
C SER A 613 -14.35 -21.23 7.93
N GLY A 614 -14.15 -21.22 9.26
CA GLY A 614 -13.38 -22.29 9.92
C GLY A 614 -13.93 -23.69 9.64
N ASP A 615 -15.26 -23.82 9.57
CA ASP A 615 -15.95 -25.10 9.33
C ASP A 615 -15.88 -25.53 7.86
N ASP A 616 -16.07 -24.62 6.89
CA ASP A 616 -15.92 -24.93 5.46
C ASP A 616 -14.48 -25.35 5.14
N LEU A 617 -13.51 -24.65 5.72
CA LEU A 617 -12.10 -24.97 5.55
C LEU A 617 -11.77 -26.32 6.21
N ALA A 618 -12.33 -26.62 7.39
CA ALA A 618 -12.16 -27.93 8.01
C ALA A 618 -12.86 -29.06 7.23
N ALA A 619 -13.99 -28.79 6.58
CA ALA A 619 -14.67 -29.73 5.69
C ALA A 619 -13.84 -30.03 4.43
N LEU A 620 -13.27 -28.99 3.79
CA LEU A 620 -12.39 -29.13 2.64
C LEU A 620 -11.13 -29.92 2.99
N ARG A 621 -10.44 -29.56 4.09
CA ARG A 621 -9.15 -30.16 4.49
C ARG A 621 -9.25 -31.58 5.07
N ARG A 622 -10.48 -32.10 5.26
CA ARG A 622 -10.73 -33.55 5.46
C ARG A 622 -10.55 -34.37 4.18
N GLN A 623 -10.48 -33.75 3.01
CA GLN A 623 -10.13 -34.42 1.76
C GLN A 623 -8.60 -34.51 1.66
N TRP A 624 -8.06 -35.70 1.33
CA TRP A 624 -6.61 -35.91 1.29
C TRP A 624 -5.80 -34.87 0.48
N PRO A 625 -6.24 -34.39 -0.71
CA PRO A 625 -5.51 -33.36 -1.47
C PRO A 625 -5.25 -32.07 -0.71
N ASP A 626 -6.15 -31.70 0.21
CA ASP A 626 -6.12 -30.46 0.99
C ASP A 626 -5.80 -30.70 2.48
N ALA A 627 -5.32 -31.89 2.85
CA ALA A 627 -4.96 -32.28 4.21
C ALA A 627 -4.10 -31.27 4.97
N TRP A 628 -4.18 -31.31 6.31
CA TRP A 628 -3.28 -30.55 7.18
C TRP A 628 -1.87 -31.09 7.12
N THR A 629 -0.89 -30.19 7.25
CA THR A 629 0.53 -30.50 7.28
C THR A 629 1.16 -29.83 8.49
N ALA A 630 2.11 -30.52 9.12
CA ALA A 630 2.93 -30.02 10.21
C ALA A 630 4.38 -30.47 10.01
N GLU A 631 5.34 -29.66 10.45
CA GLU A 631 6.76 -29.91 10.21
C GLU A 631 7.58 -29.64 11.46
N THR A 632 8.58 -30.50 11.70
CA THR A 632 9.53 -30.38 12.82
C THR A 632 10.96 -30.31 12.29
N ALA A 633 11.98 -30.66 13.10
CA ALA A 633 13.32 -30.81 12.57
C ALA A 633 13.42 -32.05 11.66
N HIS A 634 12.85 -33.18 12.08
CA HIS A 634 13.02 -34.47 11.41
C HIS A 634 11.81 -34.95 10.61
N TRP A 635 10.60 -34.45 10.90
CA TRP A 635 9.34 -34.97 10.33
C TRP A 635 8.57 -33.94 9.50
N GLN A 636 7.92 -34.43 8.44
CA GLN A 636 6.85 -33.77 7.69
C GLN A 636 5.59 -34.63 7.79
N VAL A 637 4.67 -34.22 8.65
CA VAL A 637 3.39 -34.89 8.88
C VAL A 637 2.34 -34.35 7.91
N ARG A 638 1.48 -35.23 7.38
CA ARG A 638 0.28 -34.89 6.62
C ARG A 638 -0.91 -35.71 7.14
N SER A 639 -2.02 -35.06 7.48
CA SER A 639 -3.22 -35.74 7.98
C SER A 639 -4.51 -35.03 7.61
N ASN A 640 -5.55 -35.81 7.30
CA ASN A 640 -6.92 -35.33 7.10
C ASN A 640 -7.85 -35.62 8.31
N GLU A 641 -7.30 -36.04 9.44
CA GLU A 641 -8.01 -36.21 10.72
C GLU A 641 -8.35 -34.86 11.37
N GLY A 642 -7.42 -33.90 11.33
CA GLY A 642 -7.63 -32.52 11.79
C GLY A 642 -6.33 -31.73 12.08
N GLU A 643 -6.43 -30.40 12.16
CA GLU A 643 -5.28 -29.50 12.42
C GLU A 643 -4.53 -29.88 13.71
N ALA A 644 -5.26 -29.99 14.83
CA ALA A 644 -4.70 -30.31 16.14
C ALA A 644 -4.02 -31.69 16.15
N PHE A 645 -4.59 -32.69 15.47
CA PHE A 645 -4.00 -34.04 15.41
C PHE A 645 -2.73 -34.05 14.55
N ALA A 646 -2.69 -33.32 13.43
CA ALA A 646 -1.49 -33.21 12.61
C ALA A 646 -0.32 -32.56 13.38
N MET A 647 -0.60 -31.54 14.19
CA MET A 647 0.39 -30.90 15.06
C MET A 647 0.83 -31.81 16.21
N GLU A 648 -0.13 -32.41 16.94
CA GLU A 648 0.14 -33.33 18.04
C GLU A 648 0.99 -34.53 17.59
N LEU A 649 0.67 -35.12 16.43
CA LEU A 649 1.46 -36.20 15.84
C LEU A 649 2.88 -35.75 15.46
N ALA A 650 3.05 -34.51 14.97
CA ALA A 650 4.36 -33.98 14.63
C ALA A 650 5.25 -33.79 15.88
N ASP A 651 4.69 -33.15 16.92
CA ASP A 651 5.39 -32.97 18.20
C ASP A 651 5.71 -34.31 18.86
N ALA A 652 4.78 -35.28 18.79
CA ALA A 652 4.97 -36.60 19.35
C ALA A 652 6.05 -37.41 18.58
N LEU A 653 6.08 -37.37 17.25
CA LEU A 653 7.11 -38.05 16.45
C LEU A 653 8.50 -37.41 16.63
N GLU A 654 8.57 -36.09 16.82
CA GLU A 654 9.81 -35.38 17.13
C GLU A 654 10.29 -35.68 18.57
N ALA A 655 9.39 -35.77 19.55
CA ALA A 655 9.75 -36.20 20.89
C ALA A 655 10.25 -37.66 20.93
N ALA A 656 9.66 -38.55 20.14
CA ALA A 656 10.09 -39.94 20.02
C ALA A 656 11.45 -40.09 19.31
N TRP A 657 11.85 -39.13 18.47
CA TRP A 657 13.12 -39.17 17.72
C TRP A 657 14.33 -39.39 18.62
N THR A 658 14.40 -38.73 19.78
CA THR A 658 15.52 -38.87 20.72
C THR A 658 15.63 -40.30 21.27
N GLU A 659 14.50 -40.89 21.63
CA GLU A 659 14.43 -42.24 22.21
C GLU A 659 14.66 -43.32 21.15
N MET A 660 14.21 -43.10 19.91
CA MET A 660 14.60 -43.93 18.77
C MET A 660 16.13 -43.87 18.54
N ASN A 661 16.75 -42.69 18.54
CA ASN A 661 18.22 -42.59 18.40
C ASN A 661 18.97 -43.28 19.55
N ALA A 662 18.48 -43.15 20.79
CA ALA A 662 19.07 -43.81 21.96
C ALA A 662 18.99 -45.33 21.84
N GLU A 663 17.83 -45.86 21.45
CA GLU A 663 17.63 -47.30 21.26
C GLU A 663 18.48 -47.83 20.08
N PHE A 664 18.52 -47.14 18.95
CA PHE A 664 19.19 -47.63 17.73
C PHE A 664 20.69 -47.36 17.67
N GLY A 665 21.24 -46.49 18.52
CA GLY A 665 22.69 -46.25 18.66
C GLY A 665 23.37 -45.51 17.49
N ALA A 666 22.65 -45.24 16.40
CA ALA A 666 23.10 -44.45 15.28
C ALA A 666 21.94 -43.68 14.64
N ALA A 667 22.20 -42.45 14.21
CA ALA A 667 21.23 -41.67 13.45
C ALA A 667 20.89 -42.37 12.11
N PRO A 668 19.61 -42.40 11.70
CA PRO A 668 19.17 -43.16 10.54
C PRO A 668 19.85 -42.61 9.27
N ARG A 669 20.39 -43.52 8.45
CA ARG A 669 21.09 -43.20 7.20
C ARG A 669 20.06 -42.97 6.07
N GLY A 670 19.18 -42.01 6.31
CA GLY A 670 18.07 -41.65 5.44
C GLY A 670 18.37 -40.53 4.44
N PRO A 671 17.38 -40.13 3.63
CA PRO A 671 17.55 -39.07 2.66
C PRO A 671 17.77 -37.71 3.33
N ALA A 672 18.37 -36.75 2.61
CA ALA A 672 18.61 -35.38 3.10
C ALA A 672 17.35 -34.52 3.31
N ARG A 673 16.16 -35.14 3.30
CA ARG A 673 14.84 -34.53 3.50
C ARG A 673 14.19 -35.17 4.73
N ARG A 674 13.28 -34.43 5.37
CA ARG A 674 12.46 -34.92 6.50
C ARG A 674 11.74 -36.22 6.17
N LEU A 675 11.56 -37.06 7.18
CA LEU A 675 10.74 -38.26 7.10
C LEU A 675 9.26 -37.88 6.95
N GLN A 676 8.52 -38.63 6.15
CA GLN A 676 7.10 -38.38 5.89
C GLN A 676 6.23 -39.24 6.80
N ALA A 677 5.19 -38.65 7.40
CA ALA A 677 4.17 -39.38 8.14
C ALA A 677 2.78 -39.05 7.60
N PHE A 678 2.10 -40.02 6.96
CA PHE A 678 0.77 -39.85 6.37
C PHE A 678 -0.29 -40.52 7.24
N ALA A 679 -1.07 -39.70 7.95
CA ALA A 679 -2.08 -40.17 8.90
C ALA A 679 -3.49 -39.94 8.34
N PHE A 680 -4.09 -40.99 7.79
CA PHE A 680 -5.38 -40.98 7.12
C PHE A 680 -6.57 -41.12 8.07
N ARG A 681 -7.62 -40.36 7.83
CA ARG A 681 -8.91 -40.49 8.52
C ARG A 681 -9.71 -41.70 8.04
N SER A 682 -9.62 -42.03 6.75
CA SER A 682 -10.45 -43.04 6.08
C SER A 682 -9.61 -44.23 5.61
N TYR A 683 -10.25 -45.40 5.48
CA TYR A 683 -9.61 -46.56 4.86
C TYR A 683 -9.43 -46.35 3.35
N GLU A 684 -10.31 -45.58 2.71
CA GLU A 684 -10.28 -45.28 1.28
C GLU A 684 -9.01 -44.51 0.88
N ASP A 685 -8.67 -43.44 1.62
CA ASP A 685 -7.44 -42.67 1.36
C ASP A 685 -6.18 -43.51 1.63
N TYR A 686 -6.20 -44.32 2.70
CA TYR A 686 -5.11 -45.25 3.02
C TYR A 686 -4.93 -46.32 1.94
N ARG A 687 -6.02 -46.93 1.48
CA ARG A 687 -6.02 -47.90 0.38
C ARG A 687 -5.47 -47.30 -0.90
N ALA A 688 -5.84 -46.06 -1.24
CA ALA A 688 -5.25 -45.34 -2.36
C ALA A 688 -3.73 -45.16 -2.18
N CYS A 689 -3.30 -44.70 -0.99
CA CYS A 689 -1.87 -44.57 -0.65
C CYS A 689 -1.12 -45.90 -0.76
N CYS A 690 -1.70 -47.03 -0.35
CA CYS A 690 -1.11 -48.37 -0.50
C CYS A 690 -0.97 -48.78 -1.97
N VAL A 691 -1.90 -48.39 -2.85
CA VAL A 691 -1.80 -48.67 -4.29
C VAL A 691 -0.73 -47.79 -4.95
N ASP A 692 -0.80 -46.48 -4.73
CA ASP A 692 0.14 -45.50 -5.30
C ASP A 692 1.58 -45.73 -4.81
N SER A 693 1.72 -46.12 -3.54
CA SER A 693 3.00 -46.46 -2.90
C SER A 693 3.33 -47.95 -2.98
N GLN A 694 2.80 -48.70 -3.97
CA GLN A 694 3.12 -50.11 -4.25
C GLN A 694 3.27 -51.01 -2.98
N ALA A 695 2.41 -50.80 -2.00
CA ALA A 695 2.42 -51.43 -0.68
C ALA A 695 1.17 -52.31 -0.50
N GLN A 696 0.65 -52.92 -1.57
CA GLN A 696 -0.63 -53.65 -1.58
C GLN A 696 -0.69 -54.82 -0.58
N SER A 697 0.45 -55.37 -0.14
CA SER A 697 0.53 -56.36 0.94
C SER A 697 0.07 -55.83 2.32
N HIS A 698 -0.03 -54.51 2.49
CA HIS A 698 -0.43 -53.85 3.74
C HIS A 698 -1.90 -53.39 3.75
N LEU A 699 -2.71 -53.81 2.77
CA LEU A 699 -4.14 -53.45 2.71
C LEU A 699 -4.92 -53.93 3.96
N ASN A 700 -4.52 -55.05 4.57
CA ASN A 700 -5.13 -55.56 5.80
C ASN A 700 -4.57 -54.95 7.10
N ALA A 701 -3.48 -54.18 7.00
CA ALA A 701 -2.80 -53.56 8.14
C ALA A 701 -3.45 -52.24 8.58
N ALA A 702 -3.07 -51.77 9.77
CA ALA A 702 -3.43 -50.43 10.26
C ALA A 702 -2.51 -49.34 9.69
N GLY A 703 -1.32 -49.73 9.23
CA GLY A 703 -0.35 -48.88 8.57
C GLY A 703 0.73 -49.68 7.83
N PHE A 704 1.72 -48.95 7.31
CA PHE A 704 2.96 -49.48 6.75
C PHE A 704 4.10 -48.46 6.82
N ALA A 705 5.33 -48.96 6.77
CA ALA A 705 6.54 -48.16 6.54
C ALA A 705 7.20 -48.52 5.19
N ARG A 706 7.65 -47.48 4.46
CA ARG A 706 8.44 -47.59 3.23
C ARG A 706 9.71 -46.76 3.31
N ARG A 707 10.84 -47.46 3.42
CA ARG A 707 12.19 -46.88 3.49
C ARG A 707 12.55 -46.00 2.29
N ASP A 708 12.24 -46.45 1.09
CA ASP A 708 12.65 -45.79 -0.17
C ASP A 708 11.87 -44.50 -0.45
N ALA A 709 10.61 -44.44 -0.05
CA ALA A 709 9.81 -43.22 0.01
C ALA A 709 10.18 -42.33 1.22
N ALA A 710 10.85 -42.90 2.23
CA ALA A 710 11.02 -42.37 3.57
C ALA A 710 9.66 -41.99 4.21
N LEU A 711 8.72 -42.94 4.18
CA LEU A 711 7.32 -42.75 4.52
C LEU A 711 6.86 -43.76 5.58
N ALA A 712 6.20 -43.27 6.63
CA ALA A 712 5.33 -44.05 7.51
C ALA A 712 3.89 -43.62 7.23
N ALA A 713 2.96 -44.56 7.08
CA ALA A 713 1.58 -44.28 6.70
C ALA A 713 0.62 -45.15 7.52
N GLY A 714 -0.49 -44.59 7.98
CA GLY A 714 -1.49 -45.35 8.75
C GLY A 714 -2.84 -44.68 8.77
N TRP A 715 -3.88 -45.39 9.23
CA TRP A 715 -5.25 -44.88 9.25
C TRP A 715 -5.98 -45.09 10.58
N ASN A 716 -6.94 -44.20 10.84
CA ASN A 716 -7.71 -44.15 12.09
C ASN A 716 -8.75 -45.29 12.20
N LYS A 717 -8.27 -46.53 12.29
CA LYS A 717 -9.07 -47.77 12.24
C LYS A 717 -10.16 -47.88 13.31
N THR A 718 -9.97 -47.24 14.47
CA THR A 718 -10.89 -47.35 15.62
C THR A 718 -11.65 -46.06 15.91
N GLY A 719 -11.34 -44.95 15.22
CA GLY A 719 -11.80 -43.61 15.56
C GLY A 719 -11.18 -43.02 16.83
N ASN A 720 -10.30 -43.76 17.53
CA ASN A 720 -9.68 -43.31 18.77
C ASN A 720 -8.31 -42.67 18.50
N ARG A 721 -8.20 -41.36 18.76
CA ARG A 721 -6.98 -40.58 18.50
C ARG A 721 -5.74 -41.07 19.25
N ARG A 722 -5.86 -41.55 20.50
CA ARG A 722 -4.71 -42.06 21.27
C ARG A 722 -4.17 -43.34 20.62
N GLN A 723 -5.06 -44.27 20.29
CA GLN A 723 -4.69 -45.48 19.56
C GLN A 723 -4.10 -45.15 18.19
N PHE A 724 -4.61 -44.12 17.51
CA PHE A 724 -4.09 -43.73 16.21
C PHE A 724 -2.68 -43.07 16.29
N LEU A 725 -2.40 -42.25 17.31
CA LEU A 725 -1.03 -41.79 17.60
C LEU A 725 -0.09 -42.98 17.83
N GLN A 726 -0.53 -43.98 18.59
CA GLN A 726 0.24 -45.20 18.87
C GLN A 726 0.50 -46.02 17.59
N THR A 727 -0.49 -46.15 16.69
CA THR A 727 -0.30 -46.75 15.35
C THR A 727 0.71 -45.96 14.52
N MET A 728 0.61 -44.62 14.47
CA MET A 728 1.57 -43.82 13.69
C MET A 728 2.99 -43.89 14.25
N LEU A 729 3.13 -44.01 15.57
CA LEU A 729 4.42 -44.21 16.22
C LEU A 729 5.01 -45.61 15.95
N HIS A 730 4.17 -46.65 15.92
CA HIS A 730 4.54 -48.01 15.50
C HIS A 730 5.13 -48.01 14.07
N GLU A 731 4.43 -47.41 13.10
CA GLU A 731 4.94 -47.30 11.72
C GLU A 731 6.20 -46.42 11.60
N ALA A 732 6.29 -45.36 12.42
CA ALA A 732 7.49 -44.54 12.49
C ALA A 732 8.71 -45.31 13.02
N ALA A 733 8.52 -46.21 13.98
CA ALA A 733 9.58 -47.10 14.48
C ALA A 733 10.05 -48.07 13.40
N HIS A 734 9.14 -48.67 12.62
CA HIS A 734 9.52 -49.49 11.44
C HIS A 734 10.31 -48.70 10.40
N LEU A 735 9.89 -47.46 10.11
CA LEU A 735 10.62 -46.58 9.18
C LEU A 735 12.03 -46.25 9.70
N PHE A 736 12.14 -45.84 10.97
CA PHE A 736 13.40 -45.50 11.61
C PHE A 736 14.35 -46.70 11.59
N TYR A 737 13.86 -47.88 11.97
CA TYR A 737 14.59 -49.14 11.88
C TYR A 737 15.14 -49.35 10.47
N ALA A 738 14.29 -49.33 9.44
CA ALA A 738 14.70 -49.60 8.07
C ALA A 738 15.75 -48.61 7.53
N LEU A 739 15.83 -47.40 8.08
CA LEU A 739 16.84 -46.39 7.74
C LEU A 739 18.13 -46.52 8.57
N SER A 740 18.06 -47.06 9.79
CA SER A 740 19.23 -47.36 10.62
C SER A 740 19.97 -48.64 10.19
N PHE A 741 19.25 -49.60 9.59
CA PHE A 741 19.78 -50.88 9.10
C PHE A 741 19.65 -51.00 7.56
N PRO A 742 20.39 -50.19 6.78
CA PRO A 742 20.17 -50.07 5.33
C PRO A 742 20.54 -51.31 4.50
N ASP A 743 21.35 -52.23 5.03
CA ASP A 743 21.92 -53.33 4.24
C ASP A 743 21.40 -54.72 4.67
N ALA A 744 20.48 -54.79 5.64
CA ALA A 744 19.86 -56.03 6.13
C ALA A 744 18.33 -55.99 5.98
N LYS A 745 17.67 -57.15 5.73
CA LYS A 745 16.23 -57.27 5.98
C LYS A 745 16.01 -57.36 7.49
N PRO A 746 15.21 -56.48 8.11
CA PRO A 746 14.86 -56.60 9.52
C PRO A 746 14.20 -57.97 9.82
N PRO A 747 14.66 -58.72 10.82
CA PRO A 747 13.93 -59.86 11.37
C PRO A 747 12.61 -59.37 11.96
N SER A 748 11.48 -59.96 11.57
CA SER A 748 10.16 -59.47 11.96
C SER A 748 9.98 -59.40 13.47
N PHE A 749 10.44 -60.39 14.23
CA PHE A 749 10.30 -60.40 15.69
C PHE A 749 10.91 -59.16 16.36
N HIS A 750 12.01 -58.63 15.81
CA HIS A 750 12.74 -57.52 16.38
C HIS A 750 12.16 -56.18 15.92
N ALA A 751 11.81 -56.06 14.64
CA ALA A 751 11.11 -54.89 14.11
C ALA A 751 9.76 -54.69 14.81
N GLU A 752 8.95 -55.74 14.93
CA GLU A 752 7.66 -55.73 15.62
C GLU A 752 7.81 -55.56 17.14
N GLY A 753 8.81 -56.20 17.76
CA GLY A 753 9.07 -56.05 19.20
C GLY A 753 9.40 -54.60 19.58
N LEU A 754 10.20 -53.91 18.76
CA LEU A 754 10.48 -52.48 18.89
C LEU A 754 9.25 -51.62 18.56
N ALA A 755 8.61 -51.82 17.39
CA ALA A 755 7.48 -51.02 16.97
C ALA A 755 6.31 -51.10 17.97
N THR A 756 6.03 -52.30 18.52
CA THR A 756 5.04 -52.49 19.58
C THR A 756 5.49 -51.96 20.94
N TRP A 757 6.79 -51.87 21.24
CA TRP A 757 7.26 -51.19 22.45
C TRP A 757 7.01 -49.69 22.38
N PHE A 758 7.31 -49.08 21.23
CA PHE A 758 6.98 -47.69 20.93
C PHE A 758 5.44 -47.46 20.95
N GLU A 759 4.65 -48.34 20.33
CA GLU A 759 3.17 -48.31 20.34
C GLU A 759 2.57 -48.25 21.75
N GLN A 760 3.17 -48.92 22.74
CA GLN A 760 2.66 -48.90 24.12
C GLN A 760 3.01 -47.60 24.87
N ALA A 761 3.89 -46.76 24.35
CA ALA A 761 4.31 -45.54 25.05
C ALA A 761 3.14 -44.58 25.32
N ASP A 762 3.26 -43.82 26.40
CA ASP A 762 2.25 -42.84 26.81
C ASP A 762 2.67 -41.41 26.53
N TRP A 763 1.88 -40.72 25.70
CA TRP A 763 2.03 -39.31 25.35
C TRP A 763 1.21 -38.43 26.28
N ASN A 764 1.85 -37.43 26.90
CA ASN A 764 1.20 -36.45 27.77
C ASN A 764 1.01 -35.06 27.14
N GLY A 765 1.25 -34.93 25.82
CA GLY A 765 1.28 -33.64 25.11
C GLY A 765 2.63 -32.93 25.08
N LYS A 766 3.68 -33.48 25.72
CA LYS A 766 5.04 -32.91 25.76
C LYS A 766 6.17 -33.94 25.69
N SER A 767 5.99 -35.08 26.35
CA SER A 767 6.97 -36.16 26.43
C SER A 767 6.29 -37.52 26.40
N TRP A 768 7.02 -38.52 25.92
CA TRP A 768 6.64 -39.93 26.02
C TRP A 768 7.10 -40.54 27.33
N THR A 769 6.46 -41.64 27.74
CA THR A 769 6.89 -42.50 28.85
C THR A 769 7.03 -43.95 28.39
N PHE A 770 8.26 -44.40 28.13
CA PHE A 770 8.59 -45.74 27.61
C PHE A 770 8.86 -46.80 28.71
N ALA A 771 8.83 -46.39 29.99
CA ALA A 771 9.36 -47.19 31.09
C ALA A 771 8.43 -48.34 31.56
N HIS A 772 7.13 -48.29 31.27
CA HIS A 772 6.11 -49.12 31.90
C HIS A 772 5.97 -50.53 31.27
N VAL A 773 5.41 -51.47 32.04
CA VAL A 773 5.05 -52.82 31.56
C VAL A 773 3.68 -52.73 30.89
N SER A 774 3.50 -53.35 29.72
CA SER A 774 2.19 -53.40 29.07
C SER A 774 1.18 -54.19 29.91
N GLU A 775 0.17 -53.50 30.41
CA GLU A 775 -0.91 -54.06 31.25
C GLU A 775 -1.79 -55.07 30.49
N SER A 776 -1.77 -55.06 29.16
CA SER A 776 -2.54 -55.97 28.31
C SER A 776 -1.70 -57.10 27.71
N ARG A 777 -0.50 -56.81 27.20
CA ARG A 777 0.33 -57.81 26.49
C ARG A 777 0.91 -58.85 27.44
N ILE A 778 1.46 -58.48 28.59
CA ILE A 778 2.01 -59.47 29.53
C ILE A 778 0.96 -60.45 30.04
N PRO A 779 -0.23 -60.03 30.52
CA PRO A 779 -1.29 -60.98 30.90
C PRO A 779 -1.77 -61.87 29.74
N PHE A 780 -1.81 -61.33 28.51
CA PHE A 780 -2.20 -62.10 27.33
C PHE A 780 -1.17 -63.19 26.98
N VAL A 781 0.13 -62.86 26.89
CA VAL A 781 1.20 -63.85 26.66
C VAL A 781 1.28 -64.85 27.80
N ARG A 782 1.19 -64.40 29.06
CA ARG A 782 1.15 -65.26 30.25
C ARG A 782 0.01 -66.28 30.18
N SER A 783 -1.16 -65.88 29.67
CA SER A 783 -2.29 -66.77 29.42
C SER A 783 -2.01 -67.76 28.28
N ALA A 784 -1.40 -67.32 27.18
CA ALA A 784 -0.99 -68.19 26.08
C ALA A 784 0.04 -69.24 26.52
N MET A 785 1.09 -68.84 27.25
CA MET A 785 2.11 -69.73 27.81
C MET A 785 1.50 -70.76 28.78
N LYS A 786 0.69 -70.32 29.75
CA LYS A 786 -0.01 -71.23 30.69
C LYS A 786 -0.95 -72.22 30.01
N SER A 787 -1.49 -71.90 28.84
CA SER A 787 -2.39 -72.77 28.06
C SER A 787 -1.70 -73.53 26.93
N GLY A 788 -0.36 -73.48 26.82
CA GLY A 788 0.39 -74.18 25.77
C GLY A 788 0.15 -73.65 24.35
N ARG A 789 -0.35 -72.40 24.21
CA ARG A 789 -0.69 -71.77 22.92
C ARG A 789 0.29 -70.70 22.47
N HIS A 790 1.35 -70.43 23.24
CA HIS A 790 2.42 -69.50 22.89
C HIS A 790 3.17 -69.94 21.63
N ILE A 791 3.83 -69.03 20.93
CA ILE A 791 4.71 -69.37 19.80
C ILE A 791 6.10 -69.71 20.39
N PRO A 792 6.65 -70.92 20.16
CA PRO A 792 7.98 -71.27 20.63
C PRO A 792 9.04 -70.33 20.06
N LEU A 793 10.10 -70.03 20.81
CA LEU A 793 11.10 -69.04 20.45
C LEU A 793 11.70 -69.27 19.05
N ALA A 794 12.01 -70.53 18.71
CA ALA A 794 12.57 -70.87 17.40
C ALA A 794 11.60 -70.56 16.24
N GLU A 795 10.29 -70.67 16.43
CA GLU A 795 9.27 -70.26 15.45
C GLU A 795 9.11 -68.74 15.46
N LEU A 796 9.01 -68.12 16.64
CA LEU A 796 8.85 -66.67 16.83
C LEU A 796 9.95 -65.87 16.12
N LEU A 797 11.20 -66.33 16.20
CA LEU A 797 12.36 -65.71 15.53
C LEU A 797 12.36 -65.88 14.00
N ALA A 798 11.59 -66.83 13.46
CA ALA A 798 11.57 -67.18 12.03
C ALA A 798 10.32 -66.71 11.28
N LEU A 799 9.26 -66.32 11.97
CA LEU A 799 8.00 -65.85 11.36
C LEU A 799 8.18 -64.52 10.62
N ASP A 800 7.45 -64.37 9.51
CA ASP A 800 7.26 -63.08 8.82
C ASP A 800 5.90 -62.49 9.24
N GLY A 801 5.95 -61.36 9.95
CA GLY A 801 4.74 -60.73 10.51
C GLY A 801 3.75 -60.24 9.46
N LEU A 802 4.25 -59.83 8.29
CA LEU A 802 3.43 -59.35 7.18
C LEU A 802 2.78 -60.51 6.40
N ASP A 803 3.41 -61.68 6.36
CA ASP A 803 2.76 -62.89 5.87
C ASP A 803 1.68 -63.38 6.85
N LEU A 804 1.96 -63.30 8.16
CA LEU A 804 1.04 -63.74 9.21
C LEU A 804 -0.24 -62.89 9.26
N ILE A 805 -0.15 -61.55 9.22
CA ILE A 805 -1.34 -60.67 9.22
C ILE A 805 -2.27 -60.89 8.03
N ASN A 806 -1.73 -61.38 6.91
CA ASN A 806 -2.48 -61.69 5.70
C ASN A 806 -3.06 -63.11 5.66
N ARG A 807 -2.62 -64.03 6.54
CA ARG A 807 -3.07 -65.44 6.57
C ARG A 807 -3.81 -65.85 7.84
N ASP A 808 -3.41 -65.33 9.00
CA ASP A 808 -3.94 -65.70 10.31
C ASP A 808 -3.92 -64.47 11.26
N SER A 809 -4.94 -63.62 11.10
CA SER A 809 -5.13 -62.41 11.90
C SER A 809 -5.24 -62.69 13.42
N PRO A 810 -5.96 -63.72 13.90
CA PRO A 810 -5.93 -64.10 15.31
C PRO A 810 -4.54 -64.44 15.85
N ARG A 811 -3.73 -65.22 15.11
CA ARG A 811 -2.35 -65.58 15.51
C ARG A 811 -1.41 -64.38 15.49
N THR A 812 -1.67 -63.39 14.63
CA THR A 812 -0.90 -62.14 14.54
C THR A 812 -0.91 -61.34 15.84
N LEU A 813 -2.06 -61.27 16.54
CA LEU A 813 -2.14 -60.55 17.83
C LEU A 813 -1.26 -61.18 18.91
N LEU A 814 -1.14 -62.51 18.92
CA LEU A 814 -0.26 -63.22 19.84
C LEU A 814 1.21 -63.00 19.48
N PHE A 815 1.55 -63.12 18.20
CA PHE A 815 2.88 -62.82 17.67
C PHE A 815 3.37 -61.43 18.09
N TYR A 816 2.55 -60.39 17.91
CA TYR A 816 2.89 -59.03 18.35
C TYR A 816 3.06 -58.90 19.87
N ALA A 817 2.26 -59.61 20.67
CA ALA A 817 2.39 -59.57 22.12
C ALA A 817 3.66 -60.28 22.62
N GLU A 818 4.04 -61.39 21.97
CA GLU A 818 5.26 -62.14 22.27
C GLU A 818 6.53 -61.42 21.80
N CYS A 819 6.51 -60.78 20.62
CA CYS A 819 7.60 -59.92 20.16
C CYS A 819 7.87 -58.77 21.14
N TRP A 820 6.80 -58.11 21.63
CA TRP A 820 6.90 -57.09 22.69
C TRP A 820 7.54 -57.66 23.96
N ALA A 821 7.07 -58.82 24.42
CA ALA A 821 7.53 -59.43 25.67
C ALA A 821 9.00 -59.90 25.59
N LEU A 822 9.42 -60.40 24.42
CA LEU A 822 10.80 -60.80 24.14
C LEU A 822 11.72 -59.58 24.08
N HIS A 823 11.33 -58.52 23.36
CA HIS A 823 12.12 -57.29 23.29
C HIS A 823 12.25 -56.62 24.68
N TYR A 824 11.16 -56.53 25.43
CA TYR A 824 11.18 -55.99 26.80
C TYR A 824 12.08 -56.83 27.72
N PHE A 825 12.03 -58.16 27.65
CA PHE A 825 12.92 -59.04 28.40
C PHE A 825 14.40 -58.80 28.05
N LEU A 826 14.73 -58.75 26.76
CA LEU A 826 16.09 -58.50 26.27
C LEU A 826 16.63 -57.13 26.70
N ALA A 827 15.77 -56.10 26.74
CA ALA A 827 16.13 -54.75 27.17
C ALA A 827 16.26 -54.60 28.71
N ARG A 828 15.68 -55.51 29.50
CA ARG A 828 15.57 -55.39 30.97
C ARG A 828 16.26 -56.52 31.75
N THR A 829 16.75 -57.56 31.08
CA THR A 829 17.32 -58.73 31.75
C THR A 829 18.63 -58.41 32.48
N ASP A 830 18.75 -58.87 33.73
CA ASP A 830 19.97 -58.77 34.54
C ASP A 830 21.04 -59.79 34.13
N ASN A 831 20.67 -60.81 33.36
CA ASN A 831 21.62 -61.80 32.85
C ASN A 831 22.50 -61.18 31.75
N THR A 832 23.76 -60.90 32.09
CA THR A 832 24.72 -60.28 31.18
C THR A 832 24.99 -61.12 29.93
N ALA A 833 24.97 -62.45 30.02
CA ALA A 833 25.19 -63.32 28.85
C ALA A 833 24.11 -63.15 27.76
N TRP A 834 22.86 -62.97 28.17
CA TRP A 834 21.75 -62.68 27.24
C TRP A 834 21.85 -61.26 26.68
N ARG A 835 22.21 -60.29 27.53
CA ARG A 835 22.36 -58.88 27.14
C ARG A 835 23.50 -58.66 26.15
N ASP A 836 24.66 -59.26 26.42
CA ASP A 836 25.86 -59.17 25.59
C ASP A 836 25.67 -59.91 24.26
N GLY A 837 25.02 -61.09 24.28
CA GLY A 837 24.65 -61.83 23.08
C GLY A 837 23.68 -61.05 22.17
N TYR A 838 22.66 -60.41 22.76
CA TYR A 838 21.74 -59.54 22.03
C TYR A 838 22.43 -58.29 21.48
N ALA A 839 23.32 -57.65 22.25
CA ALA A 839 24.09 -56.51 21.77
C ALA A 839 25.02 -56.88 20.60
N ALA A 840 25.73 -58.02 20.69
CA ALA A 840 26.56 -58.54 19.62
C ALA A 840 25.74 -58.86 18.35
N TRP A 841 24.57 -59.49 18.51
CA TRP A 841 23.63 -59.74 17.41
C TRP A 841 23.12 -58.44 16.75
N ARG A 842 22.77 -57.43 17.55
CA ARG A 842 22.39 -56.10 17.04
C ARG A 842 23.50 -55.43 16.25
N THR A 843 24.76 -55.57 16.69
CA THR A 843 25.93 -55.10 15.94
C THR A 843 26.12 -55.89 14.63
N HIS A 844 25.90 -57.21 14.64
CA HIS A 844 25.97 -58.05 13.44
C HIS A 844 24.96 -57.63 12.37
N ILE A 845 23.68 -57.46 12.74
CA ILE A 845 22.65 -57.01 11.79
C ILE A 845 22.86 -55.55 11.35
N ALA A 846 23.43 -54.68 12.19
CA ALA A 846 23.88 -53.34 11.79
C ALA A 846 24.98 -53.36 10.72
N GLY A 847 25.82 -54.39 10.72
CA GLY A 847 26.84 -54.65 9.70
C GLY A 847 26.33 -55.35 8.43
N GLY A 848 25.02 -55.53 8.26
CA GLY A 848 24.44 -56.28 7.12
C GLY A 848 24.35 -57.79 7.33
N GLY A 849 24.62 -58.29 8.54
CA GLY A 849 24.50 -59.69 8.89
C GLY A 849 23.05 -60.20 8.92
N ALA A 850 22.87 -61.51 8.69
CA ALA A 850 21.56 -62.16 8.60
C ALA A 850 21.42 -63.41 9.51
N ASP A 851 22.37 -63.64 10.43
CA ASP A 851 22.30 -64.77 11.35
C ASP A 851 21.20 -64.57 12.42
N PRO A 852 20.53 -65.65 12.85
CA PRO A 852 19.50 -65.57 13.88
C PRO A 852 20.10 -65.28 15.26
N LEU A 853 19.31 -64.65 16.15
CA LEU A 853 19.71 -64.32 17.52
C LEU A 853 20.26 -65.54 18.29
N THR A 854 19.73 -66.74 18.03
CA THR A 854 20.18 -67.99 18.66
C THR A 854 21.65 -68.33 18.43
N ARG A 855 22.31 -67.79 17.40
CA ARG A 855 23.78 -67.96 17.21
C ARG A 855 24.63 -67.12 18.16
N PHE A 856 24.05 -66.14 18.83
CA PHE A 856 24.73 -65.20 19.73
C PHE A 856 24.35 -65.45 21.20
N LEU A 857 23.46 -66.40 21.47
CA LEU A 857 23.06 -66.84 22.81
C LEU A 857 23.84 -68.11 23.19
N PRO A 858 24.53 -68.16 24.35
CA PRO A 858 25.29 -69.35 24.77
C PRO A 858 24.47 -70.65 24.87
N ASP A 859 23.21 -70.57 25.27
CA ASP A 859 22.25 -71.68 25.28
C ASP A 859 20.84 -71.14 24.95
N PRO A 860 20.33 -71.36 23.73
CA PRO A 860 19.00 -70.91 23.33
C PRO A 860 17.84 -71.52 24.15
N ALA A 861 17.99 -72.75 24.67
CA ALA A 861 16.94 -73.41 25.42
C ALA A 861 16.87 -72.88 26.86
N ALA A 862 18.02 -72.63 27.49
CA ALA A 862 18.09 -71.93 28.77
C ALA A 862 17.57 -70.49 28.66
N PHE A 863 17.88 -69.79 27.56
CA PHE A 863 17.34 -68.46 27.28
C PHE A 863 15.80 -68.47 27.15
N GLU A 864 15.23 -69.43 26.41
CA GLU A 864 13.78 -69.57 26.29
C GLU A 864 13.11 -69.86 27.65
N ALA A 865 13.72 -70.71 28.48
CA ALA A 865 13.26 -70.99 29.83
C ALA A 865 13.31 -69.75 30.75
N ASP A 866 14.35 -68.92 30.66
CA ASP A 866 14.46 -67.65 31.39
C ASP A 866 13.39 -66.65 30.96
N TRP A 867 13.17 -66.50 29.64
CA TRP A 867 12.14 -65.63 29.09
C TRP A 867 10.73 -66.05 29.51
N ILE A 868 10.42 -67.35 29.46
CA ILE A 868 9.15 -67.90 29.93
C ILE A 868 8.96 -67.64 31.43
N ARG A 869 9.99 -67.85 32.27
CA ARG A 869 9.94 -67.52 33.71
C ARG A 869 9.64 -66.04 33.95
N PHE A 870 10.32 -65.15 33.24
CA PHE A 870 10.06 -63.71 33.30
C PHE A 870 8.59 -63.36 32.99
N VAL A 871 8.02 -63.88 31.90
CA VAL A 871 6.61 -63.59 31.53
C VAL A 871 5.64 -64.19 32.56
N LEU A 872 5.90 -65.40 33.06
CA LEU A 872 5.08 -66.04 34.08
C LEU A 872 5.17 -65.36 35.45
N GLY A 873 6.27 -64.65 35.73
CA GLY A 873 6.56 -64.01 37.03
C GLY A 873 7.10 -65.01 38.06
N LEU A 874 8.02 -65.88 37.64
CA LEU A 874 8.60 -66.99 38.40
C LEU A 874 10.07 -66.76 38.76
#